data_AF-A0A9N9FFN3-F1
#
_entry.id   AF-A0A9N9FFN3-F1
#
_cell.length_a   1.000
_cell.length_b   1.000
_cell.length_c   1.000
_cell.angle_alpha   90.00
_cell.angle_beta   90.00
_cell.angle_gamma   90.00
#
_symmetry.space_group_name_H-M   'P 1'
#
loop_
_entity.id
_entity.type
_entity.pdbx_description
1 polymer ?
#
loop_
_entity_poly.entity_id
_entity_poly.type
_entity_poly.pdbx_seq_one_letter_code
_entity_poly.pdbx_strand_id
1 'polypeptide(L)'
;MTSPYPRLVRGITFDRCDKFISRNFYSDVNLYSQLYKKCESSKDYIELRVYSVPNLERVTFEEAIKCEFKKAACGDQFGPSWSTHWFHISVKVPENWKNEEVHFIWDSNSEGMIWTVKGVPLQGLTGGYGSDRRAEYILTRCCKGGEKFEFYLEMACNGMFGNGSNTINPPDPNRTFCLNTAELKVPNKDAWGLFYDFQIIRDMAKEIPEDSVRSAQALYVANNIINIFQPGDDKSILEGRKVAKEFLKNKNGSTQHKLTAVGHCHIDTAWLWPFDETKRKIARSWSTQVGLMDLYPDYKFVCSQAQQFEWLQEHYPKLFDMVKKKVEKGQFLPIGGTWVEMDCNIPSGESFCRQFLYGQRYFEHNFGMKSKVFWLPDTFGYSAQLPQIIRGAGLKYFFTQKLSWNNINKFPNTTFYWVGLDGSKVLTHMCPAESYVSQCTPGELVNSVRNHKDKEYSNESLLVFGNGDGGGGPLASMIERLNRMKDIDGLAKVEMGSAEEFYERIEESSKELVSWKGELYFELHRGTYTTHGSIKRYNRKSEFLLRNVELISTINLIKSQIENKDANYNYPKKELDKLWKYVLLNQFHDVLPGSSIEMVYVDATKFYKEVEEKGNLLLENAFDELFQISKSSGSSEKGLLAFNTLGWNRTEVVEVPVCEGVDKLPQISNDERTGFILVNDVIGIGAQGIDLGIPTSFSPVTVRMIDNDHFCLRNQYICSIFDKYGHLISLIDSDSKSSRELIPKGQYGNKFNIYEDIPLFWDAWDVEIYHLQKGREAELGTIFETGPLKASLLLESKITATSTLRQVISLSAVSSRIDFDTTVNWDENRQFLKVEFPFDINSDYATYETQFGFIQRPTHYNTTWDSAKFEVCGHKFADLSEYGYGVALLNDCKYGYAVHGNVMRLSLLRSPKAPDAHCDIGVHNFKYAILPHACSFLESNVVREAYQFNVPLIVRPTSKEIVQTFNVKSYFTISNAPNVILDTVKRAEDSDGIILRLFEAYGGHAKAILTSSLPLENIYETNILEDHTCLINYNQQDGAVIKFNPFQVITLKMNFR
;
A
#
# COMPACT_ATOMS: atom_id res chain seq x y z
N MET A 1 -1.41 -54.89 -48.95
CA MET A 1 -0.29 -54.79 -48.00
C MET A 1 -0.58 -53.62 -47.09
N THR A 2 -0.77 -53.85 -45.80
CA THR A 2 -0.92 -52.78 -44.81
C THR A 2 0.45 -52.15 -44.58
N SER A 3 0.66 -50.93 -45.06
CA SER A 3 1.85 -50.16 -44.69
C SER A 3 1.94 -50.09 -43.16
N PRO A 4 3.13 -50.30 -42.56
CA PRO A 4 3.29 -50.16 -41.11
C PRO A 4 2.95 -48.74 -40.68
N TYR A 5 2.14 -48.58 -39.63
CA TYR A 5 1.80 -47.27 -39.08
C TYR A 5 2.88 -46.88 -38.05
N PRO A 6 3.62 -45.76 -38.25
CA PRO A 6 4.66 -45.36 -37.32
C PRO A 6 4.07 -44.89 -35.98
N ARG A 7 4.74 -45.22 -34.87
CA ARG A 7 4.38 -44.67 -33.56
C ARG A 7 4.73 -43.17 -33.53
N LEU A 8 3.80 -42.34 -33.09
CA LEU A 8 4.07 -40.92 -32.87
C LEU A 8 5.11 -40.74 -31.75
N VAL A 9 6.22 -40.07 -32.07
CA VAL A 9 7.22 -39.65 -31.07
C VAL A 9 6.73 -38.36 -30.44
N ARG A 10 6.46 -38.39 -29.13
CA ARG A 10 5.78 -37.31 -28.40
C ARG A 10 6.47 -35.95 -28.57
N GLY A 11 7.78 -35.85 -28.31
CA GLY A 11 8.53 -34.59 -28.43
C GLY A 11 8.45 -33.97 -29.83
N ILE A 12 8.71 -34.77 -30.87
CA ILE A 12 8.62 -34.31 -32.28
C ILE A 12 7.19 -33.88 -32.63
N THR A 13 6.19 -34.63 -32.17
CA THR A 13 4.78 -34.33 -32.44
C THR A 13 4.35 -33.04 -31.74
N PHE A 14 4.83 -32.82 -30.52
CA PHE A 14 4.55 -31.61 -29.75
C PHE A 14 5.19 -30.37 -30.41
N ASP A 15 6.46 -30.44 -30.80
CA ASP A 15 7.16 -29.37 -31.52
C ASP A 15 6.45 -29.01 -32.83
N ARG A 16 5.89 -30.00 -33.52
CA ARG A 16 5.05 -29.78 -34.72
C ARG A 16 3.79 -28.98 -34.36
N CYS A 17 3.14 -29.31 -33.25
CA CYS A 17 1.96 -28.60 -32.77
C CYS A 17 2.27 -27.16 -32.37
N ASP A 18 3.40 -26.90 -31.73
CA ASP A 18 3.81 -25.53 -31.37
C ASP A 18 4.02 -24.64 -32.60
N LYS A 19 4.63 -25.20 -33.65
CA LYS A 19 4.90 -24.46 -34.89
C LYS A 19 3.62 -24.17 -35.69
N PHE A 20 2.54 -24.94 -35.48
CA PHE A 20 1.27 -24.77 -36.19
C PHE A 20 0.55 -23.45 -35.88
N ILE A 21 0.76 -22.90 -34.68
CA ILE A 21 0.16 -21.63 -34.24
C ILE A 21 1.22 -20.55 -33.94
N SER A 22 2.46 -20.78 -34.38
CA SER A 22 3.56 -19.85 -34.12
C SER A 22 3.44 -18.59 -34.95
N ARG A 23 3.72 -17.43 -34.35
CA ARG A 23 3.88 -16.17 -35.08
C ARG A 23 5.21 -16.08 -35.83
N ASN A 24 6.19 -16.88 -35.43
CA ASN A 24 7.59 -16.75 -35.87
C ASN A 24 8.00 -17.87 -36.83
N PHE A 25 7.37 -19.03 -36.75
CA PHE A 25 7.72 -20.20 -37.57
C PHE A 25 6.59 -20.55 -38.53
N TYR A 26 6.91 -20.63 -39.81
CA TYR A 26 5.98 -20.98 -40.89
C TYR A 26 4.72 -20.10 -40.90
N SER A 27 4.86 -18.83 -40.52
CA SER A 27 3.76 -17.85 -40.39
C SER A 27 3.12 -17.46 -41.73
N ASP A 28 3.65 -17.96 -42.84
CA ASP A 28 3.10 -17.89 -44.19
C ASP A 28 2.10 -19.02 -44.47
N VAL A 29 2.29 -20.21 -43.88
CA VAL A 29 1.52 -21.42 -44.19
C VAL A 29 0.85 -22.10 -43.00
N ASN A 30 1.06 -21.64 -41.77
CA ASN A 30 0.43 -22.26 -40.60
C ASN A 30 -0.98 -21.69 -40.32
N LEU A 31 -1.63 -22.10 -39.22
CA LEU A 31 -2.98 -21.60 -38.89
C LEU A 31 -3.00 -20.09 -38.62
N TYR A 32 -1.90 -19.54 -38.08
CA TYR A 32 -1.78 -18.12 -37.80
C TYR A 32 -1.92 -17.27 -39.07
N SER A 33 -1.41 -17.77 -40.21
CA SER A 33 -1.51 -17.08 -41.50
C SER A 33 -2.94 -16.97 -42.04
N GLN A 34 -3.87 -17.75 -41.50
CA GLN A 34 -5.28 -17.81 -41.93
C GLN A 34 -6.24 -17.02 -41.03
N LEU A 35 -5.75 -16.38 -39.96
CA LEU A 35 -6.58 -15.67 -38.98
C LEU A 35 -7.33 -14.47 -39.56
N TYR A 36 -6.88 -13.93 -40.71
CA TYR A 36 -7.52 -12.82 -41.41
C TYR A 36 -7.73 -13.17 -42.87
N LYS A 37 -8.94 -12.97 -43.39
CA LYS A 37 -9.30 -13.27 -44.79
C LYS A 37 -8.83 -12.19 -45.76
N LYS A 38 -8.88 -10.93 -45.30
CA LYS A 38 -8.60 -9.74 -46.10
C LYS A 38 -7.81 -8.76 -45.23
N CYS A 39 -6.90 -8.04 -45.87
CA CYS A 39 -6.07 -7.01 -45.26
C CYS A 39 -5.96 -5.83 -46.23
N GLU A 40 -6.02 -4.61 -45.71
CA GLU A 40 -5.84 -3.37 -46.47
C GLU A 40 -5.06 -2.38 -45.60
N SER A 41 -4.03 -1.76 -46.17
CA SER A 41 -3.11 -0.86 -45.46
C SER A 41 -2.70 0.37 -46.29
N SER A 42 -3.26 0.52 -47.50
CA SER A 42 -2.93 1.62 -48.38
C SER A 42 -3.57 2.94 -47.95
N LYS A 43 -2.92 4.03 -48.36
CA LYS A 43 -3.31 5.41 -48.05
C LYS A 43 -4.66 5.82 -48.67
N ASP A 44 -5.16 5.03 -49.63
CA ASP A 44 -6.46 5.26 -50.27
C ASP A 44 -7.63 4.91 -49.34
N TYR A 45 -7.38 4.06 -48.35
CA TYR A 45 -8.39 3.59 -47.39
C TYR A 45 -8.14 4.04 -45.96
N ILE A 46 -6.89 4.38 -45.60
CA ILE A 46 -6.53 4.83 -44.26
C ILE A 46 -5.73 6.13 -44.35
N GLU A 47 -6.30 7.20 -43.80
CA GLU A 47 -5.62 8.49 -43.63
C GLU A 47 -5.29 8.71 -42.16
N LEU A 48 -4.02 8.98 -41.89
CA LEU A 48 -3.51 9.29 -40.56
C LEU A 48 -2.99 10.73 -40.53
N ARG A 49 -3.48 11.51 -39.56
CA ARG A 49 -2.90 12.80 -39.22
C ARG A 49 -2.60 12.85 -37.73
N VAL A 50 -1.49 13.45 -37.33
CA VAL A 50 -1.00 13.50 -35.96
C VAL A 50 -0.81 14.94 -35.49
N TYR A 51 -1.20 15.19 -34.24
CA TYR A 51 -0.80 16.33 -33.45
C TYR A 51 0.09 15.85 -32.31
N SER A 52 1.34 16.30 -32.29
CA SER A 52 2.29 16.00 -31.21
C SER A 52 2.21 17.07 -30.13
N VAL A 53 1.85 16.67 -28.91
CA VAL A 53 1.67 17.60 -27.79
C VAL A 53 3.04 18.09 -27.32
N PRO A 54 3.26 19.42 -27.20
CA PRO A 54 4.53 19.96 -26.72
C PRO A 54 4.74 19.72 -25.21
N ASN A 55 5.97 19.89 -24.73
CA ASN A 55 6.33 19.95 -23.30
C ASN A 55 5.92 18.76 -22.42
N LEU A 56 5.68 17.58 -23.01
CA LEU A 56 5.18 16.38 -22.29
C LEU A 56 3.83 16.60 -21.58
N GLU A 57 3.07 17.61 -22.02
CA GLU A 57 1.75 17.87 -21.48
C GLU A 57 0.77 16.74 -21.84
N ARG A 58 -0.20 16.51 -20.95
CA ARG A 58 -1.32 15.59 -21.16
C ARG A 58 -2.59 16.41 -21.36
N VAL A 59 -2.81 16.86 -22.60
CA VAL A 59 -3.98 17.66 -22.95
C VAL A 59 -5.24 16.81 -23.06
N THR A 60 -6.39 17.41 -22.75
CA THR A 60 -7.70 16.79 -22.87
C THR A 60 -8.09 16.57 -24.34
N PHE A 61 -9.11 15.74 -24.58
CA PHE A 61 -9.66 15.54 -25.92
C PHE A 61 -10.12 16.87 -26.55
N GLU A 62 -10.84 17.70 -25.78
CA GLU A 62 -11.39 18.98 -26.23
C GLU A 62 -10.31 20.01 -26.61
N GLU A 63 -9.12 19.91 -26.02
CA GLU A 63 -7.96 20.72 -26.37
C GLU A 63 -7.28 20.18 -27.63
N ALA A 64 -7.03 18.87 -27.67
CA ALA A 64 -6.33 18.22 -28.78
C ALA A 64 -7.02 18.43 -30.13
N ILE A 65 -8.35 18.31 -30.20
CA ILE A 65 -9.08 18.42 -31.47
C ILE A 65 -9.11 19.85 -32.06
N LYS A 66 -8.73 20.86 -31.28
CA LYS A 66 -8.63 22.26 -31.75
C LYS A 66 -7.28 22.56 -32.42
N CYS A 67 -6.31 21.66 -32.26
CA CYS A 67 -4.96 21.83 -32.78
C CYS A 67 -4.85 21.42 -34.25
N GLU A 68 -3.74 21.82 -34.88
CA GLU A 68 -3.44 21.45 -36.26
C GLU A 68 -2.82 20.05 -36.33
N PHE A 69 -3.45 19.13 -37.07
CA PHE A 69 -2.96 17.77 -37.29
C PHE A 69 -2.19 17.69 -38.62
N LYS A 70 -0.95 17.21 -38.57
CA LYS A 70 -0.05 17.03 -39.72
C LYS A 70 -0.12 15.60 -40.24
N LYS A 71 0.27 15.35 -41.49
CA LYS A 71 0.25 14.00 -42.06
C LYS A 71 1.19 13.05 -41.30
N ALA A 72 0.74 11.82 -41.05
CA ALA A 72 1.52 10.73 -40.44
C ALA A 72 1.46 9.45 -41.29
N ALA A 73 2.38 8.51 -41.05
CA ALA A 73 2.42 7.21 -41.70
C ALA A 73 3.05 6.13 -40.79
N CYS A 74 2.79 4.85 -41.11
CA CYS A 74 3.56 3.74 -40.53
C CYS A 74 5.04 3.90 -40.87
N GLY A 75 5.91 3.64 -39.88
CA GLY A 75 7.35 3.88 -39.92
C GLY A 75 7.78 5.17 -39.23
N ASP A 76 6.86 6.11 -38.95
CA ASP A 76 7.15 7.32 -38.19
C ASP A 76 7.52 6.97 -36.74
N GLN A 77 8.50 7.71 -36.19
CA GLN A 77 8.94 7.58 -34.81
C GLN A 77 8.40 8.72 -33.94
N PHE A 78 7.97 8.37 -32.73
CA PHE A 78 7.36 9.24 -31.74
C PHE A 78 8.11 9.15 -30.43
N GLY A 79 8.16 10.26 -29.70
CA GLY A 79 8.91 10.37 -28.46
C GLY A 79 9.09 11.85 -28.08
N PRO A 80 9.86 12.13 -27.01
CA PRO A 80 10.55 11.16 -26.16
C PRO A 80 9.59 10.44 -25.18
N SER A 81 10.12 9.68 -24.21
CA SER A 81 9.31 9.02 -23.18
C SER A 81 8.27 9.96 -22.56
N TRP A 82 7.07 9.43 -22.31
CA TRP A 82 5.93 10.14 -21.74
C TRP A 82 5.28 11.19 -22.65
N SER A 83 5.79 11.42 -23.87
CA SER A 83 5.13 12.29 -24.83
C SER A 83 3.75 11.75 -25.24
N THR A 84 2.86 12.66 -25.59
CA THR A 84 1.50 12.32 -26.05
C THR A 84 1.33 12.74 -27.50
N HIS A 85 0.77 11.86 -28.32
CA HIS A 85 0.50 12.10 -29.73
C HIS A 85 -0.96 11.76 -30.04
N TRP A 86 -1.70 12.74 -30.52
CA TRP A 86 -3.10 12.56 -30.93
C TRP A 86 -3.17 12.30 -32.42
N PHE A 87 -3.79 11.20 -32.81
CA PHE A 87 -4.06 10.88 -34.20
C PHE A 87 -5.52 11.12 -34.54
N HIS A 88 -5.78 11.84 -35.61
CA HIS A 88 -7.07 11.85 -36.29
C HIS A 88 -7.01 10.82 -37.42
N ILE A 89 -7.89 9.83 -37.34
CA ILE A 89 -7.88 8.65 -38.22
C ILE A 89 -9.17 8.65 -39.03
N SER A 90 -9.03 8.71 -40.36
CA SER A 90 -10.15 8.57 -41.30
C SER A 90 -9.97 7.27 -42.08
N VAL A 91 -11.00 6.44 -42.04
CA VAL A 91 -10.99 5.11 -42.65
C VAL A 91 -12.12 5.01 -43.66
N LYS A 92 -11.84 4.49 -44.86
CA LYS A 92 -12.85 4.03 -45.82
C LYS A 92 -12.77 2.51 -45.92
N VAL A 93 -13.88 1.81 -45.71
CA VAL A 93 -13.91 0.35 -45.88
C VAL A 93 -14.04 0.00 -47.38
N PRO A 94 -13.26 -0.95 -47.92
CA PRO A 94 -13.42 -1.39 -49.31
C PRO A 94 -14.84 -1.86 -49.65
N GLU A 95 -15.33 -1.54 -50.85
CA GLU A 95 -16.72 -1.83 -51.25
C GLU A 95 -17.02 -3.33 -51.31
N ASN A 96 -16.03 -4.13 -51.71
CA ASN A 96 -16.11 -5.60 -51.77
C ASN A 96 -16.06 -6.29 -50.40
N TRP A 97 -16.01 -5.53 -49.30
CA TRP A 97 -16.06 -6.09 -47.93
C TRP A 97 -17.49 -6.08 -47.36
N LYS A 98 -18.51 -5.70 -48.14
CA LYS A 98 -19.91 -5.68 -47.70
C LYS A 98 -20.31 -6.95 -46.92
N ASN A 99 -21.02 -6.75 -45.80
CA ASN A 99 -21.47 -7.73 -44.81
C ASN A 99 -20.37 -8.37 -43.95
N GLU A 100 -19.12 -7.95 -44.08
CA GLU A 100 -18.01 -8.44 -43.24
C GLU A 100 -17.94 -7.68 -41.90
N GLU A 101 -17.36 -8.34 -40.90
CA GLU A 101 -16.83 -7.67 -39.71
C GLU A 101 -15.45 -7.09 -40.05
N VAL A 102 -15.19 -5.85 -39.63
CA VAL A 102 -13.96 -5.13 -39.96
C VAL A 102 -13.29 -4.64 -38.68
N HIS A 103 -12.01 -4.96 -38.54
CA HIS A 103 -11.17 -4.52 -37.45
C HIS A 103 -10.17 -3.49 -37.95
N PHE A 104 -9.90 -2.47 -37.14
CA PHE A 104 -8.75 -1.59 -37.27
C PHE A 104 -7.63 -2.13 -36.37
N ILE A 105 -6.45 -2.33 -36.94
CA ILE A 105 -5.27 -2.86 -36.25
C ILE A 105 -4.27 -1.73 -36.09
N TRP A 106 -3.92 -1.41 -34.84
CA TRP A 106 -2.94 -0.39 -34.50
C TRP A 106 -1.85 -0.94 -33.60
N ASP A 107 -0.58 -0.73 -33.97
CA ASP A 107 0.54 -1.10 -33.13
C ASP A 107 1.67 -0.06 -33.24
N SER A 108 1.88 0.67 -32.14
CA SER A 108 2.94 1.67 -31.99
C SER A 108 4.03 1.25 -31.00
N ASN A 109 4.06 -0.03 -30.58
CA ASN A 109 4.89 -0.51 -29.46
C ASN A 109 4.65 0.27 -28.14
N SER A 110 3.52 0.94 -28.03
CA SER A 110 3.18 1.82 -26.91
C SER A 110 1.72 1.64 -26.51
N GLU A 111 1.32 2.36 -25.48
CA GLU A 111 -0.05 2.46 -25.03
C GLU A 111 -0.85 3.42 -25.93
N GLY A 112 -2.15 3.15 -26.12
CA GLY A 112 -3.06 4.00 -26.88
C GLY A 112 -4.51 3.98 -26.39
N MET A 113 -5.29 5.01 -26.70
CA MET A 113 -6.74 5.06 -26.43
C MET A 113 -7.51 5.50 -27.67
N ILE A 114 -8.53 4.74 -28.06
CA ILE A 114 -9.45 5.09 -29.13
C ILE A 114 -10.59 5.93 -28.56
N TRP A 115 -10.93 7.00 -29.28
CA TRP A 115 -11.95 7.97 -28.92
C TRP A 115 -12.92 8.20 -30.09
N THR A 116 -14.21 8.34 -29.78
CA THR A 116 -15.16 8.87 -30.78
C THR A 116 -14.84 10.33 -31.13
N VAL A 117 -15.35 10.82 -32.26
CA VAL A 117 -15.34 12.25 -32.62
C VAL A 117 -16.07 13.17 -31.62
N LYS A 118 -16.79 12.59 -30.64
CA LYS A 118 -17.50 13.31 -29.57
C LYS A 118 -16.81 13.23 -28.21
N GLY A 119 -15.57 12.73 -28.16
CA GLY A 119 -14.80 12.64 -26.91
C GLY A 119 -15.34 11.58 -25.95
N VAL A 120 -15.68 10.40 -26.47
CA VAL A 120 -16.04 9.23 -25.65
C VAL A 120 -14.95 8.18 -25.84
N PRO A 121 -14.22 7.78 -24.78
CA PRO A 121 -13.27 6.67 -24.86
C PRO A 121 -13.97 5.35 -25.20
N LEU A 122 -13.39 4.56 -26.08
CA LEU A 122 -13.96 3.31 -26.58
C LEU A 122 -13.12 2.08 -26.21
N GLN A 123 -11.80 2.15 -26.40
CA GLN A 123 -10.91 1.03 -26.14
C GLN A 123 -9.48 1.51 -25.93
N GLY A 124 -8.80 0.90 -24.96
CA GLY A 124 -7.36 0.95 -24.83
C GLY A 124 -6.67 0.01 -25.83
N LEU A 125 -5.44 0.35 -26.18
CA LEU A 125 -4.53 -0.44 -27.00
C LEU A 125 -3.18 -0.55 -26.27
N THR A 126 -2.54 -1.70 -26.43
CA THR A 126 -1.23 -2.01 -25.86
C THR A 126 -0.43 -2.70 -26.95
N GLY A 127 0.53 -1.96 -27.53
CA GLY A 127 1.38 -2.44 -28.61
C GLY A 127 2.47 -3.40 -28.15
N GLY A 128 3.32 -3.82 -29.09
CA GLY A 128 4.46 -4.70 -28.81
C GLY A 128 4.17 -6.18 -29.03
N TYR A 129 4.79 -7.05 -28.22
CA TYR A 129 4.70 -8.50 -28.33
C TYR A 129 4.41 -9.10 -26.97
N GLY A 130 3.69 -10.22 -26.93
CA GLY A 130 3.36 -10.89 -25.67
C GLY A 130 1.89 -11.31 -25.61
N SER A 131 1.52 -11.86 -24.46
CA SER A 131 0.16 -12.25 -24.13
C SER A 131 -0.71 -11.06 -23.67
N ASP A 132 -0.09 -9.93 -23.35
CA ASP A 132 -0.71 -8.68 -22.92
C ASP A 132 -1.11 -7.76 -24.08
N ARG A 133 -0.47 -7.94 -25.25
CA ARG A 133 -0.71 -7.17 -26.47
C ARG A 133 -2.20 -7.10 -26.85
N ARG A 134 -2.67 -5.89 -27.14
CA ARG A 134 -4.01 -5.57 -27.67
C ARG A 134 -3.89 -4.51 -28.77
N ALA A 135 -4.03 -4.93 -30.02
CA ALA A 135 -3.89 -4.06 -31.19
C ALA A 135 -5.18 -3.95 -32.02
N GLU A 136 -6.13 -4.83 -31.76
CA GLU A 136 -7.35 -4.99 -32.54
C GLU A 136 -8.47 -4.11 -31.97
N TYR A 137 -9.14 -3.33 -32.83
CA TYR A 137 -10.36 -2.60 -32.50
C TYR A 137 -11.46 -2.93 -33.51
N ILE A 138 -12.63 -3.33 -33.03
CA ILE A 138 -13.77 -3.66 -33.90
C ILE A 138 -14.39 -2.36 -34.42
N LEU A 139 -14.16 -2.05 -35.70
CA LEU A 139 -14.68 -0.84 -36.34
C LEU A 139 -16.19 -0.99 -36.65
N THR A 140 -16.59 -2.14 -37.18
CA THR A 140 -17.99 -2.52 -37.39
C THR A 140 -18.13 -4.03 -37.44
N ARG A 141 -19.26 -4.55 -36.93
CA ARG A 141 -19.58 -5.99 -36.96
C ARG A 141 -20.23 -6.44 -38.27
N CYS A 142 -20.73 -5.50 -39.06
CA CYS A 142 -21.36 -5.77 -40.34
C CYS A 142 -21.27 -4.50 -41.20
N CYS A 143 -20.29 -4.47 -42.09
CA CYS A 143 -20.05 -3.28 -42.89
C CYS A 143 -20.99 -3.19 -44.10
N LYS A 144 -21.34 -1.97 -44.53
CA LYS A 144 -22.15 -1.75 -45.75
C LYS A 144 -21.32 -1.81 -47.03
N GLY A 145 -19.98 -1.72 -46.91
CA GLY A 145 -19.05 -1.52 -48.01
C GLY A 145 -18.99 -0.05 -48.45
N GLY A 146 -17.78 0.52 -48.55
CA GLY A 146 -17.57 1.91 -48.97
C GLY A 146 -17.83 2.98 -47.90
N GLU A 147 -18.32 2.59 -46.71
CA GLU A 147 -18.60 3.51 -45.62
C GLU A 147 -17.32 4.09 -45.00
N LYS A 148 -17.45 5.28 -44.40
CA LYS A 148 -16.34 6.01 -43.80
C LYS A 148 -16.51 6.09 -42.29
N PHE A 149 -15.41 5.92 -41.58
CA PHE A 149 -15.33 6.07 -40.13
C PHE A 149 -14.28 7.11 -39.80
N GLU A 150 -14.58 7.95 -38.82
CA GLU A 150 -13.65 8.92 -38.25
C GLU A 150 -13.62 8.75 -36.74
N PHE A 151 -12.41 8.77 -36.19
CA PHE A 151 -12.16 8.65 -34.76
C PHE A 151 -10.78 9.20 -34.43
N TYR A 152 -10.51 9.35 -33.14
CA TYR A 152 -9.21 9.80 -32.65
C TYR A 152 -8.51 8.69 -31.88
N LEU A 153 -7.19 8.74 -31.86
CA LEU A 153 -6.34 7.87 -31.06
C LEU A 153 -5.35 8.71 -30.26
N GLU A 154 -5.39 8.60 -28.94
CA GLU A 154 -4.40 9.19 -28.03
C GLU A 154 -3.30 8.16 -27.80
N MET A 155 -2.13 8.37 -28.38
CA MET A 155 -0.94 7.54 -28.16
C MET A 155 -0.11 8.13 -27.02
N ALA A 156 0.25 7.30 -26.04
CA ALA A 156 1.17 7.65 -24.96
C ALA A 156 2.50 6.91 -25.18
N CYS A 157 3.61 7.65 -25.22
CA CYS A 157 4.96 7.12 -25.43
C CYS A 157 5.50 6.43 -24.16
N ASN A 158 4.87 5.33 -23.80
CA ASN A 158 5.31 4.39 -22.77
C ASN A 158 4.76 2.99 -23.06
N GLY A 159 5.43 1.97 -22.55
CA GLY A 159 4.89 0.60 -22.52
C GLY A 159 3.87 0.42 -21.39
N MET A 160 3.30 -0.79 -21.29
CA MET A 160 2.40 -1.15 -20.20
C MET A 160 3.05 -0.93 -18.83
N PHE A 161 4.34 -1.26 -18.69
CA PHE A 161 5.14 -1.09 -17.47
C PHE A 161 6.09 0.12 -17.52
N GLY A 162 5.72 1.19 -18.22
CA GLY A 162 6.54 2.41 -18.28
C GLY A 162 7.70 2.34 -19.28
N ASN A 163 8.84 2.95 -18.91
CA ASN A 163 9.93 3.26 -19.84
C ASN A 163 11.33 2.77 -19.40
N GLY A 164 11.42 1.85 -18.44
CA GLY A 164 12.67 1.21 -18.06
C GLY A 164 13.28 0.35 -19.18
N SER A 165 14.60 0.16 -19.16
CA SER A 165 15.31 -0.75 -20.10
C SER A 165 15.05 -2.24 -19.82
N ASN A 166 14.61 -2.54 -18.60
CA ASN A 166 13.90 -3.76 -18.21
C ASN A 166 12.71 -3.33 -17.32
N THR A 167 11.98 -4.28 -16.72
CA THR A 167 10.77 -3.96 -15.96
C THR A 167 11.02 -2.96 -14.82
N ILE A 168 12.12 -3.07 -14.07
CA ILE A 168 12.30 -2.27 -12.84
C ILE A 168 13.41 -1.22 -12.92
N ASN A 169 14.14 -1.13 -14.03
CA ASN A 169 15.20 -0.13 -14.15
C ASN A 169 14.60 1.29 -14.21
N PRO A 170 15.38 2.31 -13.80
CA PRO A 170 15.00 3.70 -14.00
C PRO A 170 14.56 3.97 -15.45
N PRO A 171 13.54 4.80 -15.66
CA PRO A 171 12.98 5.04 -16.98
C PRO A 171 14.00 5.74 -17.89
N ASP A 172 14.12 5.29 -19.15
CA ASP A 172 14.89 6.00 -20.18
C ASP A 172 14.09 7.24 -20.61
N PRO A 173 14.57 8.47 -20.36
CA PRO A 173 13.84 9.68 -20.74
C PRO A 173 13.77 9.88 -22.26
N ASN A 174 14.62 9.24 -23.07
CA ASN A 174 14.76 9.50 -24.51
C ASN A 174 14.25 8.36 -25.40
N ARG A 175 13.51 7.40 -24.83
CA ARG A 175 12.96 6.27 -25.60
C ARG A 175 12.02 6.76 -26.69
N THR A 176 12.14 6.16 -27.88
CA THR A 176 11.23 6.40 -29.01
C THR A 176 10.41 5.15 -29.34
N PHE A 177 9.26 5.39 -29.97
CA PHE A 177 8.25 4.40 -30.31
C PHE A 177 7.91 4.52 -31.79
N CYS A 178 7.88 3.39 -32.50
CA CYS A 178 7.62 3.34 -33.94
C CYS A 178 6.18 2.89 -34.20
N LEU A 179 5.45 3.63 -35.04
CA LEU A 179 4.17 3.17 -35.57
C LEU A 179 4.40 2.05 -36.58
N ASN A 180 4.26 0.80 -36.14
CA ASN A 180 4.53 -0.39 -36.96
C ASN A 180 3.33 -0.81 -37.80
N THR A 181 2.10 -0.60 -37.31
CA THR A 181 0.90 -1.13 -37.96
C THR A 181 -0.26 -0.16 -37.82
N ALA A 182 -0.94 0.10 -38.96
CA ALA A 182 -2.22 0.77 -39.07
C ALA A 182 -2.95 0.17 -40.28
N GLU A 183 -3.79 -0.84 -40.04
CA GLU A 183 -4.37 -1.68 -41.11
C GLU A 183 -5.85 -1.97 -40.85
N LEU A 184 -6.62 -2.23 -41.91
CA LEU A 184 -7.93 -2.84 -41.81
C LEU A 184 -7.82 -4.33 -42.07
N LYS A 185 -8.51 -5.14 -41.24
CA LYS A 185 -8.57 -6.58 -41.44
C LYS A 185 -9.99 -7.11 -41.30
N VAL A 186 -10.26 -8.17 -42.07
CA VAL A 186 -11.47 -8.98 -41.91
C VAL A 186 -11.08 -10.28 -41.20
N PRO A 187 -11.46 -10.49 -39.92
CA PRO A 187 -11.11 -11.69 -39.18
C PRO A 187 -11.78 -12.93 -39.79
N ASN A 188 -11.01 -14.00 -39.94
CA ASN A 188 -11.55 -15.32 -40.26
C ASN A 188 -12.06 -15.97 -38.96
N LYS A 189 -13.35 -15.80 -38.66
CA LYS A 189 -13.97 -16.28 -37.41
C LYS A 189 -13.78 -17.78 -37.18
N ASP A 190 -13.79 -18.58 -38.25
CA ASP A 190 -13.56 -20.02 -38.14
C ASP A 190 -12.10 -20.35 -37.87
N ALA A 191 -11.15 -19.64 -38.49
CA ALA A 191 -9.73 -19.82 -38.18
C ALA A 191 -9.41 -19.42 -36.73
N TRP A 192 -9.96 -18.30 -36.25
CA TRP A 192 -9.86 -17.89 -34.84
C TRP A 192 -10.49 -18.92 -33.89
N GLY A 193 -11.66 -19.45 -34.28
CA GLY A 193 -12.31 -20.53 -33.55
C GLY A 193 -11.39 -21.75 -33.41
N LEU A 194 -10.84 -22.23 -34.53
CA LEU A 194 -9.90 -23.35 -34.55
C LEU A 194 -8.63 -23.03 -33.77
N PHE A 195 -8.13 -21.80 -33.83
CA PHE A 195 -6.93 -21.38 -33.11
C PHE A 195 -7.09 -21.54 -31.60
N TYR A 196 -8.21 -21.07 -31.03
CA TYR A 196 -8.48 -21.26 -29.60
C TYR A 196 -8.72 -22.72 -29.24
N ASP A 197 -9.48 -23.45 -30.06
CA ASP A 197 -9.74 -24.88 -29.84
C ASP A 197 -8.43 -25.69 -29.84
N PHE A 198 -7.56 -25.44 -30.83
CA PHE A 198 -6.25 -26.07 -30.97
C PHE A 198 -5.31 -25.69 -29.84
N GLN A 199 -5.25 -24.40 -29.46
CA GLN A 199 -4.42 -23.93 -28.35
C GLN A 199 -4.74 -24.69 -27.07
N ILE A 200 -6.03 -24.83 -26.73
CA ILE A 200 -6.49 -25.57 -25.55
C ILE A 200 -6.05 -27.03 -25.63
N ILE A 201 -6.30 -27.71 -26.75
CA ILE A 201 -5.97 -29.14 -26.90
C ILE A 201 -4.46 -29.36 -26.81
N ARG A 202 -3.66 -28.52 -27.47
CA ARG A 202 -2.20 -28.59 -27.44
C ARG A 202 -1.66 -28.32 -26.04
N ASP A 203 -2.21 -27.33 -25.33
CA ASP A 203 -1.82 -27.02 -23.95
C ASP A 203 -2.27 -28.13 -22.98
N MET A 204 -3.43 -28.77 -23.20
CA MET A 204 -3.84 -29.96 -22.43
C MET A 204 -2.85 -31.11 -22.61
N ALA A 205 -2.36 -31.34 -23.84
CA ALA A 205 -1.33 -32.35 -24.07
C ALA A 205 -0.04 -32.04 -23.32
N LYS A 206 0.30 -30.76 -23.13
CA LYS A 206 1.51 -30.32 -22.42
C LYS A 206 1.40 -30.43 -20.90
N GLU A 207 0.27 -29.97 -20.36
CA GLU A 207 0.15 -29.67 -18.93
C GLU A 207 -0.53 -30.80 -18.12
N ILE A 208 -1.35 -31.65 -18.77
CA ILE A 208 -1.90 -32.85 -18.13
C ILE A 208 -0.79 -33.92 -18.05
N PRO A 209 -0.67 -34.68 -16.93
CA PRO A 209 0.33 -35.75 -16.78
C PRO A 209 0.47 -36.64 -18.02
N GLU A 210 1.70 -36.86 -18.47
CA GLU A 210 2.00 -37.50 -19.76
C GLU A 210 1.53 -38.97 -19.82
N ASP A 211 1.45 -39.63 -18.67
CA ASP A 211 0.99 -40.99 -18.51
C ASP A 211 -0.55 -41.13 -18.55
N SER A 212 -1.27 -40.00 -18.61
CA SER A 212 -2.73 -39.99 -18.75
C SER A 212 -3.18 -40.28 -20.20
N VAL A 213 -4.28 -41.02 -20.31
CA VAL A 213 -4.96 -41.26 -21.59
C VAL A 213 -5.37 -39.93 -22.25
N ARG A 214 -5.81 -38.96 -21.44
CA ARG A 214 -6.30 -37.67 -21.94
C ARG A 214 -5.19 -36.83 -22.57
N SER A 215 -3.99 -36.79 -21.98
CA SER A 215 -2.82 -36.12 -22.57
C SER A 215 -2.43 -36.74 -23.91
N ALA A 216 -2.39 -38.07 -24.00
CA ALA A 216 -2.08 -38.79 -25.23
C ALA A 216 -3.14 -38.53 -26.33
N GLN A 217 -4.42 -38.56 -25.97
CA GLN A 217 -5.51 -38.23 -26.89
C GLN A 217 -5.43 -36.78 -27.37
N ALA A 218 -5.15 -35.82 -26.49
CA ALA A 218 -5.02 -34.42 -26.84
C ALA A 218 -3.90 -34.20 -27.88
N LEU A 219 -2.73 -34.80 -27.68
CA LEU A 219 -1.62 -34.70 -28.64
C LEU A 219 -1.97 -35.33 -29.99
N TYR A 220 -2.61 -36.50 -29.97
CA TYR A 220 -3.06 -37.17 -31.18
C TYR A 220 -4.07 -36.32 -31.96
N VAL A 221 -5.06 -35.74 -31.26
CA VAL A 221 -6.08 -34.88 -31.84
C VAL A 221 -5.46 -33.60 -32.41
N ALA A 222 -4.56 -32.94 -31.68
CA ALA A 222 -3.83 -31.78 -32.17
C ALA A 222 -3.08 -32.12 -33.47
N ASN A 223 -2.31 -33.21 -33.48
CA ASN A 223 -1.60 -33.66 -34.68
C ASN A 223 -2.55 -33.98 -35.85
N ASN A 224 -3.73 -34.55 -35.57
CA ASN A 224 -4.74 -34.84 -36.59
C ASN A 224 -5.35 -33.56 -37.18
N ILE A 225 -5.59 -32.53 -36.37
CA ILE A 225 -6.04 -31.21 -36.87
C ILE A 225 -5.02 -30.65 -37.87
N ILE A 226 -3.71 -30.75 -37.57
CA ILE A 226 -2.64 -30.30 -38.49
C ILE A 226 -2.63 -31.13 -39.78
N ASN A 227 -2.91 -32.43 -39.72
CA ASN A 227 -2.97 -33.28 -40.91
C ASN A 227 -4.15 -32.93 -41.83
N ILE A 228 -5.26 -32.47 -41.26
CA ILE A 228 -6.46 -32.08 -42.00
C ILE A 228 -6.30 -30.69 -42.60
N PHE A 229 -5.67 -29.76 -41.86
CA PHE A 229 -5.53 -28.38 -42.25
C PHE A 229 -4.75 -28.23 -43.56
N GLN A 230 -5.31 -27.45 -44.48
CA GLN A 230 -4.69 -27.06 -45.74
C GLN A 230 -4.69 -25.52 -45.83
N PRO A 231 -3.51 -24.88 -45.96
CA PRO A 231 -3.43 -23.42 -46.03
C PRO A 231 -4.26 -22.88 -47.19
N GLY A 232 -5.10 -21.88 -46.95
CA GLY A 232 -5.99 -21.29 -47.96
C GLY A 232 -7.31 -22.04 -48.21
N ASP A 233 -7.56 -23.19 -47.56
CA ASP A 233 -8.84 -23.91 -47.65
C ASP A 233 -9.68 -23.78 -46.37
N ASP A 234 -10.69 -22.89 -46.41
CA ASP A 234 -11.65 -22.69 -45.32
C ASP A 234 -12.40 -23.99 -44.94
N LYS A 235 -12.55 -24.97 -45.85
CA LYS A 235 -13.18 -26.26 -45.52
C LYS A 235 -12.32 -27.08 -44.57
N SER A 236 -11.01 -27.12 -44.79
CA SER A 236 -10.07 -27.80 -43.89
C SER A 236 -10.10 -27.23 -42.47
N ILE A 237 -10.31 -25.91 -42.33
CA ILE A 237 -10.48 -25.24 -41.03
C ILE A 237 -11.75 -25.75 -40.35
N LEU A 238 -12.88 -25.78 -41.06
CA LEU A 238 -14.16 -26.27 -40.53
C LEU A 238 -14.07 -27.75 -40.12
N GLU A 239 -13.39 -28.59 -40.90
CA GLU A 239 -13.15 -30.00 -40.52
C GLU A 239 -12.23 -30.12 -39.29
N GLY A 240 -11.17 -29.31 -39.20
CA GLY A 240 -10.34 -29.20 -38.00
C GLY A 240 -11.15 -28.82 -36.76
N ARG A 241 -12.09 -27.87 -36.90
CA ARG A 241 -13.01 -27.48 -35.81
C ARG A 241 -13.94 -28.61 -35.39
N LYS A 242 -14.44 -29.41 -36.33
CA LYS A 242 -15.26 -30.60 -36.00
C LYS A 242 -14.46 -31.60 -35.17
N VAL A 243 -13.22 -31.88 -35.56
CA VAL A 243 -12.31 -32.77 -34.81
C VAL A 243 -12.03 -32.21 -33.42
N ALA A 244 -11.74 -30.92 -33.29
CA ALA A 244 -11.50 -30.28 -32.01
C ALA A 244 -12.75 -30.33 -31.10
N LYS A 245 -13.93 -30.01 -31.65
CA LYS A 245 -15.21 -30.06 -30.92
C LYS A 245 -15.55 -31.46 -30.42
N GLU A 246 -15.27 -32.49 -31.22
CA GLU A 246 -15.48 -33.89 -30.83
C GLU A 246 -14.63 -34.29 -29.62
N PHE A 247 -13.41 -33.76 -29.52
CA PHE A 247 -12.55 -33.97 -28.35
C PHE A 247 -13.04 -33.16 -27.13
N LEU A 248 -13.36 -31.88 -27.32
CA LEU A 248 -13.73 -30.93 -26.26
C LEU A 248 -15.15 -31.16 -25.69
N LYS A 249 -16.05 -31.88 -26.37
CA LYS A 249 -17.42 -32.13 -25.87
C LYS A 249 -17.49 -33.07 -24.65
N ASN A 250 -16.43 -33.83 -24.38
CA ASN A 250 -16.40 -34.77 -23.26
C ASN A 250 -16.31 -34.00 -21.94
N LYS A 251 -17.15 -34.34 -20.96
CA LYS A 251 -17.33 -33.58 -19.71
C LYS A 251 -16.75 -34.29 -18.50
N ASN A 252 -16.50 -33.55 -17.43
CA ASN A 252 -16.00 -34.10 -16.17
C ASN A 252 -17.10 -34.78 -15.34
N GLY A 253 -16.67 -35.62 -14.40
CA GLY A 253 -17.51 -36.14 -13.32
C GLY A 253 -18.05 -35.05 -12.39
N SER A 254 -19.00 -35.38 -11.52
CA SER A 254 -19.64 -34.43 -10.59
C SER A 254 -18.70 -33.89 -9.50
N THR A 255 -17.66 -34.66 -9.14
CA THR A 255 -16.71 -34.34 -8.06
C THR A 255 -15.48 -33.54 -8.51
N GLN A 256 -15.43 -33.14 -9.79
CA GLN A 256 -14.32 -32.35 -10.31
C GLN A 256 -14.20 -31.00 -9.59
N HIS A 257 -12.98 -30.56 -9.32
CA HIS A 257 -12.70 -29.24 -8.74
C HIS A 257 -13.35 -28.13 -9.56
N LYS A 258 -13.90 -27.12 -8.88
CA LYS A 258 -14.59 -26.00 -9.53
C LYS A 258 -13.84 -24.70 -9.34
N LEU A 259 -13.72 -23.92 -10.41
CA LEU A 259 -13.13 -22.60 -10.43
C LEU A 259 -14.20 -21.55 -10.67
N THR A 260 -14.21 -20.52 -9.83
CA THR A 260 -14.94 -19.29 -10.13
C THR A 260 -13.97 -18.30 -10.75
N ALA A 261 -14.10 -18.08 -12.05
CA ALA A 261 -13.27 -17.15 -12.79
C ALA A 261 -13.83 -15.73 -12.67
N VAL A 262 -13.00 -14.77 -12.30
CA VAL A 262 -13.38 -13.35 -12.24
C VAL A 262 -12.33 -12.51 -12.96
N GLY A 263 -12.79 -11.67 -13.88
CA GLY A 263 -11.92 -10.76 -14.60
C GLY A 263 -11.43 -9.67 -13.67
N HIS A 264 -10.15 -9.32 -13.73
CA HIS A 264 -9.53 -8.33 -12.87
C HIS A 264 -8.54 -7.48 -13.67
N CYS A 265 -8.45 -6.21 -13.32
CA CYS A 265 -7.46 -5.30 -13.87
C CYS A 265 -6.78 -4.60 -12.71
N HIS A 266 -5.70 -5.21 -12.20
CA HIS A 266 -4.84 -4.52 -11.27
C HIS A 266 -4.16 -3.35 -12.01
N ILE A 267 -4.30 -2.15 -11.47
CA ILE A 267 -3.60 -0.98 -11.97
C ILE A 267 -2.89 -0.37 -10.78
N ASP A 268 -1.56 -0.36 -10.84
CA ASP A 268 -0.79 0.33 -9.82
C ASP A 268 -1.03 1.82 -9.92
N THR A 269 -1.45 2.40 -8.79
CA THR A 269 -1.84 3.80 -8.76
C THR A 269 -0.64 4.69 -9.08
N ALA A 270 0.56 4.29 -8.65
CA ALA A 270 1.83 4.81 -9.13
C ALA A 270 2.95 3.82 -8.82
N TRP A 271 3.60 3.31 -9.86
CA TRP A 271 4.72 2.37 -9.75
C TRP A 271 5.86 2.76 -10.70
N LEU A 272 5.76 2.33 -11.96
CA LEU A 272 6.74 2.64 -13.01
C LEU A 272 6.30 3.80 -13.90
N TRP A 273 5.29 4.55 -13.46
CA TRP A 273 4.72 5.74 -14.09
C TRP A 273 4.14 6.67 -13.01
N PRO A 274 4.03 7.99 -13.28
CA PRO A 274 3.44 8.94 -12.35
C PRO A 274 1.92 8.77 -12.23
N PHE A 275 1.32 9.29 -11.16
CA PHE A 275 -0.13 9.23 -10.90
C PHE A 275 -0.98 9.74 -12.08
N ASP A 276 -0.50 10.76 -12.79
CA ASP A 276 -1.21 11.31 -13.94
C ASP A 276 -1.30 10.36 -15.14
N GLU A 277 -0.36 9.41 -15.28
CA GLU A 277 -0.49 8.35 -16.30
C GLU A 277 -1.57 7.34 -15.91
N THR A 278 -1.70 7.05 -14.61
CA THR A 278 -2.71 6.13 -14.09
C THR A 278 -4.13 6.59 -14.45
N LYS A 279 -4.40 7.89 -14.37
CA LYS A 279 -5.69 8.47 -14.80
C LYS A 279 -6.07 8.04 -16.23
N ARG A 280 -5.10 8.03 -17.14
CA ARG A 280 -5.28 7.55 -18.52
C ARG A 280 -5.37 6.02 -18.59
N LYS A 281 -4.53 5.30 -17.84
CA LYS A 281 -4.57 3.82 -17.77
C LYS A 281 -5.92 3.30 -17.31
N ILE A 282 -6.56 3.95 -16.33
CA ILE A 282 -7.92 3.62 -15.87
C ILE A 282 -8.90 3.73 -17.04
N ALA A 283 -8.93 4.87 -17.73
CA ALA A 283 -9.85 5.09 -18.85
C ALA A 283 -9.62 4.08 -20.00
N ARG A 284 -8.35 3.83 -20.37
CA ARG A 284 -7.96 2.86 -21.40
C ARG A 284 -8.39 1.44 -21.04
N SER A 285 -8.14 1.04 -19.80
CA SER A 285 -8.46 -0.30 -19.33
C SER A 285 -9.98 -0.48 -19.24
N TRP A 286 -10.69 0.41 -18.56
CA TRP A 286 -12.09 0.20 -18.23
C TRP A 286 -13.03 0.44 -19.42
N SER A 287 -12.71 1.34 -20.35
CA SER A 287 -13.44 1.44 -21.64
C SER A 287 -13.41 0.11 -22.38
N THR A 288 -12.24 -0.53 -22.42
CA THR A 288 -12.08 -1.86 -23.02
C THR A 288 -12.94 -2.91 -22.34
N GLN A 289 -12.95 -2.93 -21.00
CA GLN A 289 -13.75 -3.91 -20.26
C GLN A 289 -15.25 -3.69 -20.45
N VAL A 290 -15.70 -2.43 -20.48
CA VAL A 290 -17.09 -2.08 -20.82
C VAL A 290 -17.47 -2.59 -22.20
N GLY A 291 -16.60 -2.41 -23.20
CA GLY A 291 -16.82 -2.94 -24.56
C GLY A 291 -16.87 -4.47 -24.62
N LEU A 292 -16.00 -5.16 -23.87
CA LEU A 292 -16.04 -6.63 -23.76
C LEU A 292 -17.35 -7.12 -23.11
N MET A 293 -17.89 -6.41 -22.12
CA MET A 293 -19.18 -6.75 -21.51
C MET A 293 -20.38 -6.62 -22.48
N ASP A 294 -20.25 -5.86 -23.56
CA ASP A 294 -21.26 -5.81 -24.64
C ASP A 294 -21.15 -7.02 -25.58
N LEU A 295 -19.96 -7.62 -25.70
CA LEU A 295 -19.71 -8.81 -26.52
C LEU A 295 -19.97 -10.10 -25.75
N TYR A 296 -19.71 -10.12 -24.45
CA TYR A 296 -19.78 -11.29 -23.57
C TYR A 296 -20.70 -11.00 -22.38
N PRO A 297 -22.00 -11.36 -22.47
CA PRO A 297 -22.98 -11.04 -21.42
C PRO A 297 -22.65 -11.64 -20.04
N ASP A 298 -22.06 -12.83 -20.01
CA ASP A 298 -21.70 -13.56 -18.77
C ASP A 298 -20.38 -13.07 -18.15
N TYR A 299 -19.68 -12.14 -18.79
CA TYR A 299 -18.40 -11.63 -18.31
C TYR A 299 -18.58 -10.80 -17.02
N LYS A 300 -17.83 -11.19 -15.99
CA LYS A 300 -17.74 -10.50 -14.70
C LYS A 300 -16.35 -9.91 -14.52
N PHE A 301 -16.29 -8.67 -14.08
CA PHE A 301 -15.05 -7.91 -13.93
C PHE A 301 -15.03 -7.16 -12.59
N VAL A 302 -13.90 -7.16 -11.89
CA VAL A 302 -13.71 -6.45 -10.61
C VAL A 302 -12.58 -5.42 -10.68
N CYS A 303 -12.76 -4.31 -9.95
CA CYS A 303 -11.73 -3.31 -9.65
C CYS A 303 -11.88 -2.84 -8.19
N SER A 304 -10.76 -2.63 -7.53
CA SER A 304 -10.61 -2.51 -6.07
C SER A 304 -10.62 -1.07 -5.53
N GLN A 305 -9.99 -0.12 -6.23
CA GLN A 305 -9.55 1.15 -5.65
C GLN A 305 -10.57 2.28 -5.86
N ALA A 306 -11.19 2.80 -4.80
CA ALA A 306 -12.16 3.90 -4.91
C ALA A 306 -11.56 5.18 -5.52
N GLN A 307 -10.29 5.49 -5.24
CA GLN A 307 -9.59 6.63 -5.85
C GLN A 307 -9.59 6.58 -7.39
N GLN A 308 -9.51 5.39 -7.98
CA GLN A 308 -9.51 5.23 -9.43
C GLN A 308 -10.89 5.54 -10.03
N PHE A 309 -11.97 5.18 -9.33
CA PHE A 309 -13.31 5.58 -9.73
C PHE A 309 -13.51 7.08 -9.61
N GLU A 310 -12.98 7.72 -8.55
CA GLU A 310 -13.05 9.18 -8.40
C GLU A 310 -12.32 9.88 -9.56
N TRP A 311 -11.13 9.43 -9.94
CA TRP A 311 -10.43 9.99 -11.11
C TRP A 311 -11.16 9.75 -12.43
N LEU A 312 -11.80 8.58 -12.59
CA LEU A 312 -12.62 8.33 -13.76
C LEU A 312 -13.83 9.28 -13.80
N GLN A 313 -14.48 9.50 -12.66
CA GLN A 313 -15.62 10.42 -12.53
C GLN A 313 -15.21 11.86 -12.85
N GLU A 314 -14.05 12.30 -12.37
CA GLU A 314 -13.53 13.65 -12.59
C GLU A 314 -13.08 13.88 -14.04
N HIS A 315 -12.28 12.96 -14.60
CA HIS A 315 -11.62 13.18 -15.89
C HIS A 315 -12.36 12.58 -17.10
N TYR A 316 -13.20 11.55 -16.88
CA TYR A 316 -13.90 10.83 -17.94
C TYR A 316 -15.38 10.55 -17.59
N PRO A 317 -16.19 11.58 -17.28
CA PRO A 317 -17.54 11.41 -16.75
C PRO A 317 -18.46 10.57 -17.64
N LYS A 318 -18.35 10.68 -18.97
CA LYS A 318 -19.13 9.85 -19.91
C LYS A 318 -18.80 8.36 -19.79
N LEU A 319 -17.53 8.02 -19.55
CA LEU A 319 -17.11 6.64 -19.34
C LEU A 319 -17.53 6.16 -17.95
N PHE A 320 -17.46 7.01 -16.93
CA PHE A 320 -17.99 6.71 -15.60
C PHE A 320 -19.49 6.34 -15.64
N ASP A 321 -20.31 7.07 -16.39
CA ASP A 321 -21.73 6.72 -16.59
C ASP A 321 -21.92 5.35 -17.25
N MET A 322 -21.03 4.98 -18.19
CA MET A 322 -21.05 3.66 -18.82
C MET A 322 -20.67 2.56 -17.82
N VAL A 323 -19.65 2.80 -17.00
CA VAL A 323 -19.25 1.90 -15.91
C VAL A 323 -20.40 1.71 -14.93
N LYS A 324 -21.02 2.80 -14.46
CA LYS A 324 -22.17 2.75 -13.54
C LYS A 324 -23.32 1.87 -14.07
N LYS A 325 -23.66 1.98 -15.36
CA LYS A 325 -24.65 1.10 -16.00
C LYS A 325 -24.23 -0.38 -16.02
N LYS A 326 -22.93 -0.67 -16.11
CA LYS A 326 -22.40 -2.04 -16.03
C LYS A 326 -22.38 -2.56 -14.59
N VAL A 327 -22.23 -1.68 -13.61
CA VAL A 327 -22.41 -1.99 -12.18
C VAL A 327 -23.86 -2.36 -11.89
N GLU A 328 -24.83 -1.56 -12.35
CA GLU A 328 -26.26 -1.85 -12.20
C GLU A 328 -26.68 -3.19 -12.83
N LYS A 329 -26.00 -3.61 -13.91
CA LYS A 329 -26.19 -4.91 -14.57
C LYS A 329 -25.45 -6.06 -13.89
N GLY A 330 -24.66 -5.79 -12.86
CA GLY A 330 -23.82 -6.78 -12.18
C GLY A 330 -22.70 -7.36 -13.05
N GLN A 331 -22.24 -6.67 -14.08
CA GLN A 331 -21.11 -7.10 -14.93
C GLN A 331 -19.78 -6.48 -14.45
N PHE A 332 -19.82 -5.21 -14.04
CA PHE A 332 -18.69 -4.50 -13.42
C PHE A 332 -18.92 -4.47 -11.91
N LEU A 333 -18.00 -4.99 -11.12
CA LEU A 333 -18.20 -5.23 -9.69
C LEU A 333 -17.15 -4.44 -8.90
N PRO A 334 -17.49 -3.27 -8.33
CA PRO A 334 -16.63 -2.58 -7.37
C PRO A 334 -16.33 -3.49 -6.18
N ILE A 335 -15.05 -3.72 -5.87
CA ILE A 335 -14.60 -4.63 -4.81
C ILE A 335 -13.58 -3.94 -3.90
N GLY A 336 -13.11 -4.58 -2.83
CA GLY A 336 -12.04 -4.06 -1.97
C GLY A 336 -12.54 -3.22 -0.81
N GLY A 337 -13.33 -2.19 -1.10
CA GLY A 337 -13.92 -1.31 -0.08
C GLY A 337 -12.91 -0.35 0.57
N THR A 338 -11.75 -0.11 -0.05
CA THR A 338 -10.72 0.82 0.41
C THR A 338 -10.50 1.97 -0.58
N TRP A 339 -9.87 3.05 -0.10
CA TRP A 339 -9.52 4.20 -0.94
C TRP A 339 -8.51 3.82 -2.03
N VAL A 340 -7.43 3.16 -1.62
CA VAL A 340 -6.44 2.53 -2.51
C VAL A 340 -6.12 1.10 -2.04
N GLU A 341 -5.37 0.35 -2.85
CA GLU A 341 -4.74 -0.90 -2.40
C GLU A 341 -3.48 -0.54 -1.60
N MET A 342 -3.65 -0.42 -0.28
CA MET A 342 -2.63 0.13 0.60
C MET A 342 -1.56 -0.87 1.03
N ASP A 343 -0.39 -0.36 1.41
CA ASP A 343 0.54 -1.14 2.25
C ASP A 343 -0.12 -1.49 3.60
N CYS A 344 0.19 -2.67 4.13
CA CYS A 344 -0.43 -3.20 5.35
C CYS A 344 0.54 -3.33 6.53
N ASN A 345 1.71 -2.69 6.47
CA ASN A 345 2.71 -2.72 7.54
C ASN A 345 2.99 -1.33 8.12
N ILE A 346 3.14 -0.32 7.26
CA ILE A 346 3.64 1.02 7.60
C ILE A 346 2.54 2.01 8.02
N PRO A 347 1.33 2.04 7.41
CA PRO A 347 0.30 2.98 7.83
C PRO A 347 -0.16 2.78 9.27
N SER A 348 -0.60 3.85 9.92
CA SER A 348 -1.22 3.77 11.25
C SER A 348 -2.54 2.98 11.23
N GLY A 349 -2.98 2.52 12.41
CA GLY A 349 -4.30 1.88 12.55
C GLY A 349 -5.44 2.82 12.16
N GLU A 350 -5.33 4.11 12.47
CA GLU A 350 -6.31 5.10 12.05
C GLU A 350 -6.34 5.23 10.52
N SER A 351 -5.18 5.24 9.86
CA SER A 351 -5.11 5.23 8.41
C SER A 351 -5.80 4.01 7.80
N PHE A 352 -5.66 2.80 8.37
CA PHE A 352 -6.46 1.65 7.92
C PHE A 352 -7.96 1.91 8.04
N CYS A 353 -8.43 2.46 9.16
CA CYS A 353 -9.83 2.82 9.28
C CYS A 353 -10.26 3.87 8.26
N ARG A 354 -9.42 4.87 7.94
CA ARG A 354 -9.70 5.87 6.90
C ARG A 354 -9.73 5.28 5.49
N GLN A 355 -8.82 4.34 5.17
CA GLN A 355 -8.85 3.62 3.89
C GLN A 355 -10.24 3.01 3.66
N PHE A 356 -10.76 2.28 4.65
CA PHE A 356 -12.10 1.67 4.58
C PHE A 356 -13.23 2.71 4.62
N LEU A 357 -13.12 3.74 5.47
CA LEU A 357 -14.14 4.77 5.61
C LEU A 357 -14.39 5.50 4.28
N TYR A 358 -13.32 5.99 3.64
CA TYR A 358 -13.44 6.68 2.35
C TYR A 358 -13.82 5.72 1.22
N GLY A 359 -13.26 4.50 1.21
CA GLY A 359 -13.56 3.49 0.18
C GLY A 359 -15.02 3.04 0.19
N GLN A 360 -15.51 2.55 1.34
CA GLN A 360 -16.89 2.07 1.48
C GLN A 360 -17.91 3.18 1.23
N ARG A 361 -17.69 4.38 1.77
CA ARG A 361 -18.61 5.52 1.56
C ARG A 361 -18.63 5.97 0.11
N TYR A 362 -17.49 5.93 -0.60
CA TYR A 362 -17.46 6.24 -2.02
C TYR A 362 -18.31 5.27 -2.83
N PHE A 363 -18.20 3.96 -2.57
CA PHE A 363 -19.02 2.95 -3.25
C PHE A 363 -20.50 3.04 -2.89
N GLU A 364 -20.82 3.29 -1.62
CA GLU A 364 -22.20 3.46 -1.17
C GLU A 364 -22.84 4.68 -1.84
N HIS A 365 -22.14 5.82 -1.88
CA HIS A 365 -22.64 7.05 -2.48
C HIS A 365 -22.84 6.94 -4.00
N ASN A 366 -21.89 6.33 -4.73
CA ASN A 366 -21.90 6.34 -6.19
C ASN A 366 -22.65 5.14 -6.81
N PHE A 367 -22.64 3.99 -6.13
CA PHE A 367 -23.16 2.71 -6.65
C PHE A 367 -24.23 2.07 -5.76
N GLY A 368 -24.53 2.63 -4.57
CA GLY A 368 -25.55 2.09 -3.67
C GLY A 368 -25.18 0.76 -3.04
N MET A 369 -23.88 0.45 -2.93
CA MET A 369 -23.38 -0.81 -2.36
C MET A 369 -22.15 -0.60 -1.47
N LYS A 370 -21.97 -1.48 -0.49
CA LYS A 370 -20.71 -1.66 0.27
C LYS A 370 -20.09 -2.99 -0.16
N SER A 371 -18.77 -3.03 -0.31
CA SER A 371 -18.08 -4.29 -0.65
C SER A 371 -18.06 -5.22 0.56
N LYS A 372 -18.25 -6.53 0.34
CA LYS A 372 -18.08 -7.57 1.39
C LYS A 372 -16.68 -8.23 1.39
N VAL A 373 -15.91 -8.01 0.33
CA VAL A 373 -14.60 -8.63 0.09
C VAL A 373 -13.52 -7.57 0.11
N PHE A 374 -12.62 -7.64 1.10
CA PHE A 374 -11.38 -6.87 1.06
C PHE A 374 -10.45 -7.50 0.03
N TRP A 375 -9.98 -6.72 -0.94
CA TRP A 375 -9.28 -7.20 -2.13
C TRP A 375 -7.92 -6.55 -2.22
N LEU A 376 -6.87 -7.31 -1.90
CA LEU A 376 -5.51 -6.80 -1.79
C LEU A 376 -4.49 -7.82 -2.31
N PRO A 377 -4.47 -8.08 -3.63
CA PRO A 377 -3.60 -9.08 -4.24
C PRO A 377 -2.12 -8.81 -4.06
N ASP A 378 -1.69 -7.53 -4.11
CA ASP A 378 -0.28 -7.17 -4.34
C ASP A 378 0.49 -6.59 -3.14
N THR A 379 -0.13 -6.47 -1.97
CA THR A 379 0.53 -5.87 -0.79
C THR A 379 1.63 -6.74 -0.17
N PHE A 380 2.71 -6.11 0.29
CA PHE A 380 3.93 -6.77 0.79
C PHE A 380 3.86 -7.18 2.28
N GLY A 381 2.90 -8.04 2.63
CA GLY A 381 2.68 -8.55 3.99
C GLY A 381 1.55 -7.84 4.74
N TYR A 382 0.99 -8.50 5.76
CA TYR A 382 -0.29 -8.06 6.35
C TYR A 382 -0.28 -8.06 7.87
N SER A 383 -0.60 -6.90 8.45
CA SER A 383 -0.73 -6.68 9.89
C SER A 383 -1.77 -7.57 10.57
N ALA A 384 -1.41 -8.05 11.75
CA ALA A 384 -2.24 -8.93 12.58
C ALA A 384 -3.57 -8.32 13.04
N GLN A 385 -3.75 -6.99 12.98
CA GLN A 385 -4.98 -6.33 13.42
C GLN A 385 -6.05 -6.22 12.33
N LEU A 386 -5.67 -6.40 11.06
CA LEU A 386 -6.56 -6.21 9.92
C LEU A 386 -7.86 -7.01 9.99
N PRO A 387 -7.91 -8.29 10.46
CA PRO A 387 -9.18 -9.02 10.58
C PRO A 387 -10.26 -8.26 11.36
N GLN A 388 -9.90 -7.63 12.49
CA GLN A 388 -10.85 -6.83 13.26
C GLN A 388 -11.30 -5.58 12.49
N ILE A 389 -10.37 -4.88 11.83
CA ILE A 389 -10.67 -3.66 11.08
C ILE A 389 -11.55 -3.98 9.86
N ILE A 390 -11.26 -5.06 9.13
CA ILE A 390 -12.07 -5.56 8.01
C ILE A 390 -13.51 -5.82 8.48
N ARG A 391 -13.68 -6.51 9.61
CA ARG A 391 -15.00 -6.75 10.23
C ARG A 391 -15.66 -5.45 10.67
N GLY A 392 -14.90 -4.53 11.26
CA GLY A 392 -15.35 -3.20 11.66
C GLY A 392 -15.80 -2.33 10.48
N ALA A 393 -15.30 -2.58 9.28
CA ALA A 393 -15.72 -1.95 8.03
C ALA A 393 -16.87 -2.68 7.32
N GLY A 394 -17.47 -3.70 7.95
CA GLY A 394 -18.60 -4.46 7.41
C GLY A 394 -18.24 -5.52 6.38
N LEU A 395 -16.94 -5.76 6.11
CA LEU A 395 -16.48 -6.82 5.22
C LEU A 395 -16.33 -8.13 5.99
N LYS A 396 -16.46 -9.26 5.28
CA LYS A 396 -16.37 -10.62 5.87
C LYS A 396 -15.23 -11.44 5.29
N TYR A 397 -14.82 -11.11 4.07
CA TYR A 397 -13.94 -11.92 3.25
C TYR A 397 -12.68 -11.15 2.89
N PHE A 398 -11.57 -11.86 2.66
CA PHE A 398 -10.28 -11.27 2.31
C PHE A 398 -9.62 -12.05 1.15
N PHE A 399 -9.36 -11.37 0.04
CA PHE A 399 -8.60 -11.92 -1.07
C PHE A 399 -7.18 -11.33 -1.10
N THR A 400 -6.20 -12.20 -1.29
CA THR A 400 -4.80 -11.79 -1.47
C THR A 400 -4.00 -12.79 -2.33
N GLN A 401 -2.81 -12.43 -2.78
CA GLN A 401 -1.98 -13.31 -3.61
C GLN A 401 -0.48 -13.33 -3.25
N LYS A 402 0.12 -12.23 -2.78
CA LYS A 402 1.59 -12.15 -2.57
C LYS A 402 2.19 -13.23 -1.70
N LEU A 403 1.49 -13.77 -0.71
CA LEU A 403 2.04 -14.85 0.14
C LEU A 403 2.41 -16.12 -0.65
N SER A 404 1.89 -16.29 -1.87
CA SER A 404 2.34 -17.36 -2.78
C SER A 404 3.78 -17.19 -3.29
N TRP A 405 4.35 -15.98 -3.17
CA TRP A 405 5.71 -15.64 -3.61
C TRP A 405 6.76 -15.77 -2.51
N ASN A 406 6.39 -16.26 -1.32
CA ASN A 406 7.36 -16.54 -0.28
C ASN A 406 8.49 -17.43 -0.84
N ASN A 407 9.73 -16.93 -0.78
CA ASN A 407 10.89 -17.60 -1.35
C ASN A 407 11.54 -18.62 -0.37
N ILE A 408 11.20 -18.57 0.93
CA ILE A 408 11.69 -19.51 1.95
C ILE A 408 10.64 -20.59 2.25
N ASN A 409 9.45 -20.21 2.72
CA ASN A 409 8.38 -21.14 3.10
C ASN A 409 7.13 -20.96 2.22
N LYS A 410 6.69 -22.04 1.57
CA LYS A 410 5.37 -22.07 0.96
C LYS A 410 4.30 -21.94 2.05
N PHE A 411 3.46 -20.91 1.97
CA PHE A 411 2.37 -20.73 2.93
C PHE A 411 1.47 -21.98 2.97
N PRO A 412 1.04 -22.49 4.14
CA PRO A 412 0.44 -23.82 4.22
C PRO A 412 -0.97 -23.92 3.64
N ASN A 413 -1.71 -22.81 3.54
CA ASN A 413 -3.14 -22.82 3.18
C ASN A 413 -3.42 -22.02 1.90
N THR A 414 -4.58 -22.24 1.31
CA THR A 414 -5.18 -21.51 0.18
C THR A 414 -6.48 -20.83 0.60
N THR A 415 -7.33 -21.52 1.38
CA THR A 415 -8.61 -21.06 1.91
C THR A 415 -8.65 -21.31 3.41
N PHE A 416 -8.69 -20.27 4.23
CA PHE A 416 -8.54 -20.38 5.69
C PHE A 416 -9.21 -19.22 6.42
N TYR A 417 -9.44 -19.37 7.72
CA TYR A 417 -9.83 -18.24 8.57
C TYR A 417 -8.58 -17.50 9.06
N TRP A 418 -8.42 -16.25 8.65
CA TRP A 418 -7.42 -15.36 9.23
C TRP A 418 -7.97 -14.72 10.50
N VAL A 419 -7.26 -14.93 11.61
CA VAL A 419 -7.65 -14.54 12.95
C VAL A 419 -6.76 -13.40 13.44
N GLY A 420 -7.37 -12.28 13.79
CA GLY A 420 -6.66 -11.09 14.28
C GLY A 420 -6.17 -11.24 15.72
N LEU A 421 -5.51 -10.19 16.24
CA LEU A 421 -5.01 -10.18 17.62
C LEU A 421 -6.12 -10.38 18.66
N ASP A 422 -7.28 -9.76 18.43
CA ASP A 422 -8.47 -9.81 19.29
C ASP A 422 -9.30 -11.10 19.15
N GLY A 423 -8.99 -11.94 18.16
CA GLY A 423 -9.74 -13.14 17.83
C GLY A 423 -10.82 -12.96 16.76
N SER A 424 -11.02 -11.75 16.22
CA SER A 424 -11.87 -11.51 15.04
C SER A 424 -11.38 -12.34 13.86
N LYS A 425 -12.31 -12.89 13.06
CA LYS A 425 -11.98 -13.78 11.94
C LYS A 425 -12.53 -13.26 10.62
N VAL A 426 -11.74 -13.40 9.56
CA VAL A 426 -12.16 -13.18 8.16
C VAL A 426 -11.83 -14.42 7.33
N LEU A 427 -12.71 -14.80 6.42
CA LEU A 427 -12.46 -15.92 5.52
C LEU A 427 -11.56 -15.43 4.38
N THR A 428 -10.37 -16.02 4.30
CA THR A 428 -9.30 -15.60 3.41
C THR A 428 -9.08 -16.60 2.29
N HIS A 429 -8.86 -16.12 1.07
CA HIS A 429 -8.50 -16.96 -0.07
C HIS A 429 -7.34 -16.38 -0.88
N MET A 430 -6.50 -17.27 -1.41
CA MET A 430 -5.47 -16.97 -2.43
C MET A 430 -5.68 -17.88 -3.63
N CYS A 431 -5.46 -17.39 -4.85
CA CYS A 431 -5.61 -18.25 -6.03
C CYS A 431 -4.53 -19.34 -6.06
N PRO A 432 -4.90 -20.64 -6.14
CA PRO A 432 -3.91 -21.70 -6.27
C PRO A 432 -3.20 -21.70 -7.64
N ALA A 433 -3.70 -20.97 -8.64
CA ALA A 433 -2.94 -20.63 -9.85
C ALA A 433 -1.67 -19.79 -9.57
N GLU A 434 -1.49 -19.30 -8.34
CA GLU A 434 -0.36 -18.48 -7.89
C GLU A 434 -0.24 -17.12 -8.62
N SER A 435 -1.38 -16.59 -9.10
CA SER A 435 -1.45 -15.35 -9.88
C SER A 435 -2.82 -14.66 -9.75
N TYR A 436 -2.82 -13.33 -9.78
CA TYR A 436 -4.01 -12.47 -9.96
C TYR A 436 -4.08 -11.86 -11.38
N VAL A 437 -3.19 -12.28 -12.27
CA VAL A 437 -3.09 -11.89 -13.70
C VAL A 437 -3.13 -13.11 -14.61
N SER A 438 -3.99 -14.07 -14.25
CA SER A 438 -4.08 -15.34 -14.97
C SER A 438 -4.45 -15.15 -16.45
N GLN A 439 -3.86 -15.99 -17.31
CA GLN A 439 -4.07 -15.97 -18.76
C GLN A 439 -5.15 -16.97 -19.23
N CYS A 440 -5.80 -17.67 -18.30
CA CYS A 440 -6.83 -18.69 -18.56
C CYS A 440 -6.32 -19.81 -19.48
N THR A 441 -5.15 -20.35 -19.20
CA THR A 441 -4.57 -21.50 -19.91
C THR A 441 -4.96 -22.83 -19.25
N PRO A 442 -4.96 -23.96 -19.97
CA PRO A 442 -5.13 -25.28 -19.35
C PRO A 442 -4.14 -25.55 -18.22
N GLY A 443 -2.90 -25.06 -18.32
CA GLY A 443 -1.89 -25.18 -17.27
C GLY A 443 -2.31 -24.50 -15.97
N GLU A 444 -2.92 -23.33 -16.02
CA GLU A 444 -3.41 -22.63 -14.83
C GLU A 444 -4.62 -23.34 -14.19
N LEU A 445 -5.49 -23.96 -15.00
CA LEU A 445 -6.58 -24.81 -14.50
C LEU A 445 -6.02 -26.06 -13.79
N VAL A 446 -5.02 -26.71 -14.37
CA VAL A 446 -4.33 -27.86 -13.75
C VAL A 446 -3.61 -27.42 -12.47
N ASN A 447 -2.92 -26.29 -12.49
CA ASN A 447 -2.23 -25.74 -11.32
C ASN A 447 -3.21 -25.37 -10.21
N SER A 448 -4.38 -24.82 -10.53
CA SER A 448 -5.40 -24.49 -9.53
C SER A 448 -5.85 -25.73 -8.75
N VAL A 449 -5.96 -26.89 -9.40
CA VAL A 449 -6.23 -28.16 -8.70
C VAL A 449 -4.99 -28.63 -7.95
N ARG A 450 -3.82 -28.65 -8.60
CA ARG A 450 -2.58 -29.19 -8.03
C ARG A 450 -2.16 -28.44 -6.76
N ASN A 451 -2.22 -27.11 -6.80
CA ASN A 451 -1.71 -26.21 -5.78
C ASN A 451 -2.77 -25.81 -4.74
N HIS A 452 -4.03 -26.22 -4.88
CA HIS A 452 -5.01 -26.05 -3.80
C HIS A 452 -4.56 -26.88 -2.59
N LYS A 453 -4.32 -26.21 -1.46
CA LYS A 453 -3.69 -26.82 -0.26
C LYS A 453 -4.71 -27.42 0.69
N ASP A 454 -5.93 -26.89 0.73
CA ASP A 454 -7.01 -27.28 1.65
C ASP A 454 -8.03 -28.25 1.03
N LYS A 455 -7.56 -29.19 0.20
CA LYS A 455 -8.42 -30.09 -0.60
C LYS A 455 -9.34 -30.96 0.24
N GLU A 456 -8.93 -31.28 1.47
CA GLU A 456 -9.75 -32.00 2.44
C GLU A 456 -10.97 -31.21 2.94
N TYR A 457 -10.93 -29.87 2.87
CA TYR A 457 -11.98 -28.99 3.40
C TYR A 457 -12.79 -28.28 2.29
N SER A 458 -12.18 -28.05 1.13
CA SER A 458 -12.81 -27.39 -0.03
C SER A 458 -12.43 -28.05 -1.35
N ASN A 459 -13.36 -28.01 -2.31
CA ASN A 459 -13.13 -28.42 -3.69
C ASN A 459 -13.46 -27.30 -4.70
N GLU A 460 -13.42 -26.04 -4.25
CA GLU A 460 -13.61 -24.86 -5.09
C GLU A 460 -12.53 -23.80 -4.82
N SER A 461 -12.13 -23.06 -5.86
CA SER A 461 -11.18 -21.94 -5.74
C SER A 461 -11.48 -20.81 -6.74
N LEU A 462 -10.89 -19.62 -6.53
CA LEU A 462 -10.94 -18.52 -7.49
C LEU A 462 -9.88 -18.68 -8.58
N LEU A 463 -10.23 -18.23 -9.78
CA LEU A 463 -9.30 -17.96 -10.87
C LEU A 463 -9.40 -16.48 -11.25
N VAL A 464 -8.48 -15.65 -10.76
CA VAL A 464 -8.46 -14.22 -11.06
C VAL A 464 -7.64 -13.99 -12.33
N PHE A 465 -8.29 -13.52 -13.38
CA PHE A 465 -7.69 -13.44 -14.72
C PHE A 465 -7.70 -12.04 -15.29
N GLY A 466 -6.72 -11.75 -16.14
CA GLY A 466 -6.54 -10.46 -16.79
C GLY A 466 -5.09 -10.04 -16.87
N ASN A 467 -4.83 -8.98 -17.62
CA ASN A 467 -3.55 -8.27 -17.54
C ASN A 467 -3.65 -7.24 -16.41
N GLY A 468 -2.57 -7.12 -15.62
CA GLY A 468 -2.51 -6.29 -14.43
C GLY A 468 -1.19 -5.54 -14.30
N ASP A 469 -0.94 -5.03 -13.10
CA ASP A 469 0.13 -4.14 -12.63
C ASP A 469 0.15 -2.81 -13.41
N GLY A 470 0.20 -2.83 -14.74
CA GLY A 470 0.04 -1.66 -15.62
C GLY A 470 -1.35 -1.44 -16.21
N GLY A 471 -2.31 -2.31 -15.94
CA GLY A 471 -3.67 -2.26 -16.47
C GLY A 471 -3.96 -3.17 -17.67
N GLY A 472 -4.84 -2.73 -18.56
CA GLY A 472 -5.28 -3.47 -19.75
C GLY A 472 -6.42 -4.46 -19.50
N GLY A 473 -6.43 -5.14 -18.35
CA GLY A 473 -7.46 -6.09 -17.93
C GLY A 473 -7.61 -7.30 -18.86
N PRO A 474 -8.69 -8.09 -18.73
CA PRO A 474 -8.89 -9.28 -19.56
C PRO A 474 -8.97 -9.01 -21.06
N LEU A 475 -8.45 -9.96 -21.83
CA LEU A 475 -8.57 -10.01 -23.30
C LEU A 475 -9.77 -10.87 -23.70
N ALA A 476 -10.34 -10.59 -24.88
CA ALA A 476 -11.37 -11.44 -25.47
C ALA A 476 -10.91 -12.90 -25.59
N SER A 477 -9.64 -13.13 -25.92
CA SER A 477 -9.05 -14.47 -26.01
C SER A 477 -9.10 -15.26 -24.69
N MET A 478 -8.99 -14.60 -23.54
CA MET A 478 -9.11 -15.24 -22.23
C MET A 478 -10.56 -15.71 -21.99
N ILE A 479 -11.53 -14.85 -22.31
CA ILE A 479 -12.97 -15.16 -22.18
C ILE A 479 -13.35 -16.30 -23.15
N GLU A 480 -12.86 -16.26 -24.39
CA GLU A 480 -13.06 -17.33 -25.38
C GLU A 480 -12.49 -18.68 -24.91
N ARG A 481 -11.33 -18.67 -24.25
CA ARG A 481 -10.75 -19.88 -23.64
C ARG A 481 -11.60 -20.40 -22.49
N LEU A 482 -12.00 -19.54 -21.55
CA LEU A 482 -12.87 -19.94 -20.43
C LEU A 482 -14.20 -20.55 -20.91
N ASN A 483 -14.84 -19.94 -21.91
CA ASN A 483 -16.08 -20.45 -22.49
C ASN A 483 -15.92 -21.86 -23.08
N ARG A 484 -14.76 -22.16 -23.69
CA ARG A 484 -14.46 -23.49 -24.23
C ARG A 484 -14.10 -24.50 -23.15
N MET A 485 -13.46 -24.06 -22.07
CA MET A 485 -12.99 -24.90 -20.97
C MET A 485 -14.03 -25.08 -19.84
N LYS A 486 -15.25 -24.53 -19.98
CA LYS A 486 -16.28 -24.52 -18.93
C LYS A 486 -16.43 -25.88 -18.22
N ASP A 487 -16.53 -26.96 -18.98
CA ASP A 487 -16.55 -28.32 -18.45
C ASP A 487 -16.01 -29.31 -19.50
N ILE A 488 -14.69 -29.51 -19.51
CA ILE A 488 -14.02 -30.47 -20.39
C ILE A 488 -13.23 -31.50 -19.61
N ASP A 489 -13.34 -32.77 -20.01
CA ASP A 489 -12.66 -33.90 -19.40
C ASP A 489 -11.14 -33.67 -19.35
N GLY A 490 -10.57 -33.79 -18.14
CA GLY A 490 -9.15 -33.62 -17.85
C GLY A 490 -8.76 -32.27 -17.22
N LEU A 491 -9.67 -31.29 -17.18
CA LEU A 491 -9.44 -29.98 -16.54
C LEU A 491 -10.42 -29.74 -15.38
N ALA A 492 -10.17 -28.72 -14.56
CA ALA A 492 -11.17 -28.23 -13.59
C ALA A 492 -12.41 -27.69 -14.31
N LYS A 493 -13.58 -27.76 -13.66
CA LYS A 493 -14.77 -27.04 -14.14
C LYS A 493 -14.58 -25.57 -13.88
N VAL A 494 -14.90 -24.70 -14.82
CA VAL A 494 -14.72 -23.25 -14.65
C VAL A 494 -15.96 -22.49 -15.07
N GLU A 495 -16.36 -21.53 -14.26
CA GLU A 495 -17.48 -20.65 -14.55
C GLU A 495 -17.12 -19.21 -14.19
N MET A 496 -17.51 -18.25 -15.03
CA MET A 496 -17.35 -16.84 -14.70
C MET A 496 -18.40 -16.44 -13.65
N GLY A 497 -17.98 -15.80 -12.57
CA GLY A 497 -18.84 -15.44 -11.45
C GLY A 497 -18.26 -14.32 -10.59
N SER A 498 -18.98 -13.93 -9.54
CA SER A 498 -18.45 -12.95 -8.59
C SER A 498 -17.61 -13.60 -7.50
N ALA A 499 -16.64 -12.85 -6.97
CA ALA A 499 -15.84 -13.30 -5.82
C ALA A 499 -16.72 -13.45 -4.57
N GLU A 500 -17.74 -12.62 -4.41
CA GLU A 500 -18.67 -12.66 -3.28
C GLU A 500 -19.46 -13.98 -3.25
N GLU A 501 -20.05 -14.38 -4.37
CA GLU A 501 -20.77 -15.66 -4.50
C GLU A 501 -19.85 -16.86 -4.26
N PHE A 502 -18.58 -16.77 -4.66
CA PHE A 502 -17.59 -17.79 -4.33
C PHE A 502 -17.39 -17.92 -2.81
N TYR A 503 -17.18 -16.81 -2.10
CA TYR A 503 -16.99 -16.85 -0.65
C TYR A 503 -18.24 -17.33 0.08
N GLU A 504 -19.43 -16.90 -0.33
CA GLU A 504 -20.69 -17.37 0.25
C GLU A 504 -20.85 -18.89 0.09
N ARG A 505 -20.54 -19.46 -1.09
CA ARG A 505 -20.52 -20.92 -1.27
C ARG A 505 -19.48 -21.63 -0.41
N ILE A 506 -18.28 -21.08 -0.28
CA ILE A 506 -17.23 -21.66 0.56
C ILE A 506 -17.66 -21.65 2.04
N GLU A 507 -18.21 -20.54 2.52
CA GLU A 507 -18.69 -20.38 3.89
C GLU A 507 -19.83 -21.38 4.20
N GLU A 508 -20.72 -21.64 3.24
CA GLU A 508 -21.81 -22.63 3.39
C GLU A 508 -21.34 -24.09 3.31
N SER A 509 -20.40 -24.39 2.42
CA SER A 509 -20.04 -25.78 2.07
C SER A 509 -18.83 -26.33 2.82
N SER A 510 -17.89 -25.47 3.23
CA SER A 510 -16.64 -25.89 3.88
C SER A 510 -16.87 -26.06 5.37
N LYS A 511 -16.57 -27.25 5.90
CA LYS A 511 -16.57 -27.51 7.33
C LYS A 511 -15.13 -27.52 7.84
N GLU A 512 -14.89 -26.88 8.98
CA GLU A 512 -13.62 -26.98 9.72
C GLU A 512 -12.39 -26.41 9.00
N LEU A 513 -12.55 -25.32 8.22
CA LEU A 513 -11.41 -24.60 7.64
C LEU A 513 -10.37 -24.23 8.71
N VAL A 514 -9.10 -24.44 8.38
CA VAL A 514 -7.97 -24.12 9.24
C VAL A 514 -7.92 -22.64 9.57
N SER A 515 -7.33 -22.31 10.72
CA SER A 515 -7.17 -20.92 11.17
C SER A 515 -5.70 -20.52 11.18
N TRP A 516 -5.40 -19.29 10.76
CA TRP A 516 -4.09 -18.66 10.93
C TRP A 516 -4.25 -17.45 11.85
N LYS A 517 -3.60 -17.44 13.02
CA LYS A 517 -3.68 -16.34 13.99
C LYS A 517 -2.46 -15.44 13.91
N GLY A 518 -2.69 -14.13 13.88
CA GLY A 518 -1.64 -13.11 13.91
C GLY A 518 -1.30 -12.57 12.51
N GLU A 519 -0.06 -12.11 12.34
CA GLU A 519 0.38 -11.52 11.08
C GLU A 519 0.46 -12.56 9.96
N LEU A 520 0.17 -12.14 8.74
CA LEU A 520 0.52 -12.89 7.53
C LEU A 520 1.85 -12.33 7.03
N TYR A 521 2.94 -12.84 7.60
CA TYR A 521 4.29 -12.38 7.30
C TYR A 521 4.68 -12.78 5.86
N PHE A 522 4.99 -11.79 5.04
CA PHE A 522 5.46 -11.99 3.67
C PHE A 522 6.97 -12.12 3.66
N GLU A 523 7.47 -13.25 3.15
CA GLU A 523 8.87 -13.64 3.27
C GLU A 523 9.74 -13.09 2.14
N LEU A 524 9.34 -11.97 1.54
CA LEU A 524 10.02 -11.28 0.44
C LEU A 524 9.76 -9.76 0.58
N HIS A 525 10.49 -8.92 -0.14
CA HIS A 525 10.35 -7.46 -0.15
C HIS A 525 10.57 -6.78 1.22
N ARG A 526 11.39 -7.36 2.11
CA ARG A 526 11.66 -6.81 3.47
C ARG A 526 12.39 -5.47 3.46
N GLY A 527 13.01 -5.13 2.34
CA GLY A 527 13.68 -3.86 2.14
C GLY A 527 12.78 -2.64 2.19
N THR A 528 11.53 -2.86 1.81
CA THR A 528 10.48 -1.85 1.76
C THR A 528 10.18 -1.18 3.10
N TYR A 529 10.59 -1.77 4.23
CA TYR A 529 10.47 -1.14 5.54
C TYR A 529 11.42 0.06 5.71
N THR A 530 12.48 0.15 4.90
CA THR A 530 13.56 1.15 5.05
C THR A 530 13.72 2.07 3.83
N THR A 531 13.66 1.54 2.61
CA THR A 531 13.83 2.29 1.35
C THR A 531 12.92 3.53 1.29
N HIS A 532 13.38 4.68 0.78
CA HIS A 532 12.62 5.95 0.80
C HIS A 532 12.22 6.37 2.23
N GLY A 533 13.23 6.48 3.10
CA GLY A 533 13.05 6.83 4.51
C GLY A 533 12.35 8.18 4.74
N SER A 534 12.53 9.13 3.82
CA SER A 534 11.88 10.45 3.86
C SER A 534 10.36 10.36 3.65
N ILE A 535 9.90 9.49 2.75
CA ILE A 535 8.47 9.25 2.47
C ILE A 535 7.77 8.64 3.68
N LYS A 536 8.41 7.65 4.32
CA LYS A 536 7.92 7.02 5.56
C LYS A 536 7.84 8.00 6.72
N ARG A 537 8.83 8.91 6.82
CA ARG A 537 8.80 10.03 7.77
C ARG A 537 7.64 10.97 7.49
N TYR A 538 7.45 11.40 6.25
CA TYR A 538 6.32 12.24 5.87
C TYR A 538 4.98 11.58 6.24
N ASN A 539 4.81 10.29 5.93
CA ASN A 539 3.60 9.55 6.31
C ASN A 539 3.29 9.67 7.81
N ARG A 540 4.26 9.29 8.68
CA ARG A 540 4.02 9.28 10.12
C ARG A 540 3.76 10.69 10.67
N LYS A 541 4.51 11.69 10.20
CA LYS A 541 4.33 13.09 10.64
C LYS A 541 2.97 13.64 10.18
N SER A 542 2.54 13.33 8.96
CA SER A 542 1.23 13.72 8.44
C SER A 542 0.08 13.04 9.19
N GLU A 543 0.19 11.76 9.53
CA GLU A 543 -0.83 11.06 10.33
C GLU A 543 -1.05 11.74 11.69
N PHE A 544 0.03 12.06 12.43
CA PHE A 544 -0.08 12.76 13.70
C PHE A 544 -0.53 14.22 13.56
N LEU A 545 -0.08 14.91 12.50
CA LEU A 545 -0.50 16.29 12.22
C LEU A 545 -2.01 16.35 12.01
N LEU A 546 -2.55 15.53 11.10
CA LEU A 546 -3.99 15.54 10.80
C LEU A 546 -4.82 15.09 12.01
N ARG A 547 -4.36 14.09 12.78
CA ARG A 547 -4.98 13.71 14.05
C ARG A 547 -5.07 14.86 15.03
N ASN A 548 -4.00 15.65 15.16
CA ASN A 548 -3.99 16.82 16.04
C ASN A 548 -4.93 17.92 15.52
N VAL A 549 -4.94 18.19 14.21
CA VAL A 549 -5.88 19.16 13.60
C VAL A 549 -7.32 18.76 13.91
N GLU A 550 -7.68 17.50 13.66
CA GLU A 550 -9.03 17.00 13.91
C GLU A 550 -9.42 17.11 15.39
N LEU A 551 -8.54 16.75 16.30
CA LEU A 551 -8.78 16.88 17.74
C LEU A 551 -9.13 18.32 18.14
N ILE A 552 -8.29 19.30 17.77
CA ILE A 552 -8.47 20.69 18.18
C ILE A 552 -9.68 21.31 17.47
N SER A 553 -9.83 21.10 16.16
CA SER A 553 -11.00 21.57 15.41
C SER A 553 -12.31 20.96 15.93
N THR A 554 -12.28 19.72 16.41
CA THR A 554 -13.45 19.07 17.04
C THR A 554 -13.79 19.71 18.39
N ILE A 555 -12.78 20.01 19.22
CA ILE A 555 -13.01 20.72 20.49
C ILE A 555 -13.63 22.10 20.23
N ASN A 556 -13.11 22.85 19.26
CA ASN A 556 -13.68 24.16 18.88
C ASN A 556 -15.12 24.05 18.39
N LEU A 557 -15.43 23.03 17.58
CA LEU A 557 -16.80 22.77 17.13
C LEU A 557 -17.74 22.56 18.32
N ILE A 558 -17.39 21.66 19.24
CA ILE A 558 -18.21 21.37 20.43
C ILE A 558 -18.40 22.63 21.27
N LYS A 559 -17.32 23.38 21.54
CA LYS A 559 -17.40 24.63 22.32
C LYS A 559 -18.31 25.67 21.66
N SER A 560 -18.19 25.87 20.34
CA SER A 560 -19.04 26.82 19.62
C SER A 560 -20.53 26.47 19.73
N GLN A 561 -20.86 25.17 19.66
CA GLN A 561 -22.25 24.68 19.78
C GLN A 561 -22.83 24.94 21.18
N ILE A 562 -22.00 24.85 22.22
CA ILE A 562 -22.41 25.07 23.62
C ILE A 562 -22.52 26.56 23.95
N GLU A 563 -21.54 27.37 23.56
CA GLU A 563 -21.40 28.77 23.97
C GLU A 563 -22.38 29.70 23.23
N ASN A 564 -22.67 29.44 21.95
CA ASN A 564 -23.62 30.24 21.17
C ASN A 564 -24.21 29.43 20.00
N LYS A 565 -25.49 29.05 20.12
CA LYS A 565 -26.20 28.23 19.10
C LYS A 565 -26.24 28.86 17.70
N ASP A 566 -26.05 30.18 17.58
CA ASP A 566 -26.03 30.90 16.30
C ASP A 566 -24.60 31.10 15.74
N ALA A 567 -23.55 30.78 16.51
CA ALA A 567 -22.15 30.83 16.07
C ALA A 567 -21.62 29.42 15.82
N ASN A 568 -21.49 29.03 14.55
CA ASN A 568 -20.88 27.75 14.20
C ASN A 568 -19.40 27.95 13.87
N TYR A 569 -18.52 27.35 14.68
CA TYR A 569 -17.14 27.11 14.23
C TYR A 569 -17.19 26.29 12.94
N ASN A 570 -16.58 26.80 11.88
CA ASN A 570 -16.55 26.10 10.60
C ASN A 570 -15.47 25.01 10.62
N TYR A 571 -15.85 23.79 11.02
CA TYR A 571 -14.95 22.63 10.98
C TYR A 571 -14.41 22.45 9.54
N PRO A 572 -13.08 22.37 9.34
CA PRO A 572 -12.46 22.40 8.00
C PRO A 572 -12.58 21.04 7.28
N LYS A 573 -13.81 20.51 7.13
CA LYS A 573 -14.08 19.17 6.64
C LYS A 573 -13.54 18.94 5.23
N LYS A 574 -13.80 19.87 4.32
CA LYS A 574 -13.41 19.76 2.91
C LYS A 574 -11.89 19.71 2.76
N GLU A 575 -11.19 20.60 3.47
CA GLU A 575 -9.73 20.63 3.49
C GLU A 575 -9.17 19.36 4.14
N LEU A 576 -9.68 18.94 5.29
CA LEU A 576 -9.26 17.69 5.95
C LEU A 576 -9.46 16.46 5.05
N ASP A 577 -10.59 16.35 4.35
CA ASP A 577 -10.83 15.26 3.41
C ASP A 577 -9.81 15.24 2.29
N LYS A 578 -9.47 16.42 1.76
CA LYS A 578 -8.43 16.54 0.74
C LYS A 578 -7.07 16.07 1.29
N LEU A 579 -6.69 16.53 2.48
CA LEU A 579 -5.39 16.19 3.07
C LEU A 579 -5.29 14.72 3.44
N TRP A 580 -6.36 14.13 4.01
CA TRP A 580 -6.42 12.70 4.26
C TRP A 580 -6.34 11.90 2.97
N LYS A 581 -7.09 12.26 1.92
CA LYS A 581 -6.99 11.58 0.63
C LYS A 581 -5.56 11.62 0.06
N TYR A 582 -4.80 12.70 0.24
CA TYR A 582 -3.38 12.75 -0.13
C TYR A 582 -2.49 11.82 0.69
N VAL A 583 -2.70 11.76 2.01
CA VAL A 583 -1.99 10.79 2.86
C VAL A 583 -2.31 9.37 2.42
N LEU A 584 -3.60 9.03 2.26
CA LEU A 584 -4.05 7.68 1.86
C LEU A 584 -3.61 7.30 0.46
N LEU A 585 -3.57 8.25 -0.48
CA LEU A 585 -3.06 8.05 -1.83
C LEU A 585 -1.58 7.63 -1.80
N ASN A 586 -0.77 8.33 -1.01
CA ASN A 586 0.64 8.00 -0.85
C ASN A 586 0.89 6.70 -0.06
N GLN A 587 -0.13 6.16 0.63
CA GLN A 587 -0.09 4.86 1.30
C GLN A 587 -0.29 3.65 0.36
N PHE A 588 -0.40 3.89 -0.95
CA PHE A 588 -0.42 2.82 -1.95
C PHE A 588 0.77 1.87 -1.79
N HIS A 589 0.56 0.58 -2.04
CA HIS A 589 1.52 -0.49 -1.73
C HIS A 589 2.84 -0.43 -2.51
N ASP A 590 2.98 0.40 -3.55
CA ASP A 590 4.30 0.69 -4.15
C ASP A 590 4.89 2.05 -3.75
N VAL A 591 4.03 3.03 -3.43
CA VAL A 591 4.48 4.38 -3.12
C VAL A 591 5.12 4.40 -1.73
N LEU A 592 4.36 4.04 -0.69
CA LEU A 592 4.84 4.12 0.69
C LEU A 592 5.98 3.13 0.99
N PRO A 593 5.94 1.89 0.48
CA PRO A 593 7.04 0.91 0.56
C PRO A 593 8.36 1.38 -0.07
N GLY A 594 8.35 2.34 -0.99
CA GLY A 594 9.59 2.85 -1.58
C GLY A 594 10.01 2.09 -2.86
N SER A 595 9.05 1.59 -3.63
CA SER A 595 9.26 0.73 -4.79
C SER A 595 8.91 1.34 -6.16
N SER A 596 8.85 2.67 -6.29
CA SER A 596 8.43 3.37 -7.51
C SER A 596 9.56 4.19 -8.17
N ILE A 597 9.38 4.63 -9.41
CA ILE A 597 10.37 5.49 -10.09
C ILE A 597 10.46 6.87 -9.44
N GLU A 598 11.58 7.57 -9.64
CA GLU A 598 11.85 8.91 -9.07
C GLU A 598 10.70 9.91 -9.27
N MET A 599 10.06 9.92 -10.45
CA MET A 599 8.93 10.80 -10.77
C MET A 599 7.75 10.63 -9.79
N VAL A 600 7.52 9.42 -9.29
CA VAL A 600 6.46 9.15 -8.32
C VAL A 600 6.79 9.80 -6.97
N TYR A 601 8.06 9.82 -6.56
CA TYR A 601 8.47 10.44 -5.31
C TYR A 601 8.51 11.96 -5.36
N VAL A 602 8.73 12.54 -6.55
CA VAL A 602 8.51 13.96 -6.77
C VAL A 602 7.04 14.33 -6.50
N ASP A 603 6.09 13.57 -7.06
CA ASP A 603 4.65 13.77 -6.83
C ASP A 603 4.25 13.51 -5.38
N ALA A 604 4.67 12.37 -4.81
CA ALA A 604 4.35 12.00 -3.43
C ALA A 604 4.85 13.05 -2.43
N THR A 605 6.08 13.54 -2.61
CA THR A 605 6.66 14.61 -1.79
C THR A 605 5.87 15.91 -1.92
N LYS A 606 5.40 16.25 -3.13
CA LYS A 606 4.54 17.43 -3.34
C LYS A 606 3.23 17.32 -2.55
N PHE A 607 2.58 16.16 -2.56
CA PHE A 607 1.35 15.94 -1.78
C PHE A 607 1.61 16.04 -0.28
N TYR A 608 2.69 15.42 0.21
CA TYR A 608 3.05 15.50 1.63
C TYR A 608 3.41 16.92 2.08
N LYS A 609 4.11 17.70 1.25
CA LYS A 609 4.38 19.12 1.55
C LYS A 609 3.09 19.93 1.63
N GLU A 610 2.12 19.69 0.75
CA GLU A 610 0.82 20.36 0.87
C GLU A 610 0.09 19.96 2.15
N VAL A 611 0.16 18.69 2.57
CA VAL A 611 -0.39 18.22 3.86
C VAL A 611 0.30 18.90 5.03
N GLU A 612 1.63 19.00 5.01
CA GLU A 612 2.42 19.68 6.04
C GLU A 612 2.07 21.18 6.13
N GLU A 613 2.11 21.90 5.01
CA GLU A 613 1.85 23.34 4.97
C GLU A 613 0.42 23.69 5.39
N LYS A 614 -0.59 23.04 4.77
CA LYS A 614 -1.99 23.32 5.08
C LYS A 614 -2.42 22.72 6.41
N GLY A 615 -1.92 21.55 6.78
CA GLY A 615 -2.20 20.93 8.07
C GLY A 615 -1.66 21.78 9.22
N ASN A 616 -0.43 22.30 9.12
CA ASN A 616 0.11 23.22 10.13
C ASN A 616 -0.70 24.52 10.20
N LEU A 617 -1.09 25.11 9.06
CA LEU A 617 -1.94 26.29 9.04
C LEU A 617 -3.30 26.02 9.73
N LEU A 618 -3.94 24.90 9.44
CA LEU A 618 -5.19 24.51 10.11
C LEU A 618 -5.00 24.28 11.60
N LEU A 619 -3.87 23.68 12.01
CA LEU A 619 -3.55 23.45 13.41
C LEU A 619 -3.35 24.78 14.16
N GLU A 620 -2.56 25.70 13.60
CA GLU A 620 -2.35 27.02 14.18
C GLU A 620 -3.66 27.82 14.26
N ASN A 621 -4.49 27.81 13.21
CA ASN A 621 -5.81 28.45 13.24
C ASN A 621 -6.73 27.83 14.30
N ALA A 622 -6.72 26.50 14.44
CA ALA A 622 -7.53 25.81 15.44
C ALA A 622 -7.05 26.14 16.87
N PHE A 623 -5.75 26.25 17.11
CA PHE A 623 -5.21 26.70 18.39
C PHE A 623 -5.49 28.17 18.67
N ASP A 624 -5.38 29.03 17.66
CA ASP A 624 -5.70 30.45 17.78
C ASP A 624 -7.16 30.66 18.18
N GLU A 625 -8.08 29.91 17.57
CA GLU A 625 -9.49 29.94 17.95
C GLU A 625 -9.71 29.41 19.37
N LEU A 626 -9.06 28.29 19.74
CA LEU A 626 -9.26 27.64 21.04
C LEU A 626 -8.78 28.53 22.21
N PHE A 627 -7.66 29.22 22.03
CA PHE A 627 -6.97 29.99 23.08
C PHE A 627 -7.03 31.50 22.89
N GLN A 628 -7.61 31.99 21.79
CA GLN A 628 -7.71 33.41 21.45
C GLN A 628 -6.35 34.13 21.41
N ILE A 629 -5.31 33.46 20.90
CA ILE A 629 -3.91 33.91 20.97
C ILE A 629 -3.73 35.26 20.25
N SER A 630 -4.24 35.38 19.03
CA SER A 630 -4.12 36.56 18.15
C SER A 630 -4.76 37.81 18.74
N LYS A 631 -5.90 37.66 19.43
CA LYS A 631 -6.61 38.74 20.14
C LYS A 631 -5.79 39.31 21.32
N SER A 632 -4.78 38.58 21.79
CA SER A 632 -3.96 38.93 22.97
C SER A 632 -2.55 39.43 22.63
N SER A 633 -2.20 39.48 21.33
CA SER A 633 -0.86 39.78 20.81
C SER A 633 -0.31 41.19 21.12
N GLY A 634 -1.14 42.10 21.62
CA GLY A 634 -0.75 43.47 22.01
C GLY A 634 -0.22 43.64 23.44
N SER A 635 -0.17 42.58 24.26
CA SER A 635 0.34 42.65 25.63
C SER A 635 1.88 42.66 25.68
N SER A 636 2.46 43.52 26.53
CA SER A 636 3.91 43.55 26.80
C SER A 636 4.39 42.40 27.69
N GLU A 637 3.50 41.78 28.48
CA GLU A 637 3.82 40.63 29.34
C GLU A 637 3.30 39.32 28.73
N LYS A 638 4.22 38.45 28.29
CA LYS A 638 3.90 37.15 27.70
C LYS A 638 4.11 36.03 28.73
N GLY A 639 3.34 34.95 28.58
CA GLY A 639 3.54 33.69 29.28
C GLY A 639 3.48 32.51 28.31
N LEU A 640 3.63 31.29 28.81
CA LEU A 640 3.60 30.07 27.99
C LEU A 640 2.39 29.21 28.33
N LEU A 641 1.77 28.62 27.32
CA LEU A 641 0.67 27.67 27.45
C LEU A 641 1.10 26.33 26.85
N ALA A 642 1.01 25.25 27.62
CA ALA A 642 1.22 23.89 27.13
C ALA A 642 -0.11 23.21 26.83
N PHE A 643 -0.19 22.54 25.70
CA PHE A 643 -1.30 21.67 25.34
C PHE A 643 -0.83 20.23 25.13
N ASN A 644 -1.53 19.28 25.72
CA ASN A 644 -1.27 17.87 25.56
C ASN A 644 -2.36 17.21 24.71
N THR A 645 -2.01 16.77 23.50
CA THR A 645 -2.94 16.08 22.60
C THR A 645 -3.12 14.58 22.90
N LEU A 646 -2.40 14.04 23.87
CA LEU A 646 -2.50 12.63 24.29
C LEU A 646 -3.46 12.47 25.47
N GLY A 647 -4.04 11.27 25.62
CA GLY A 647 -5.09 10.96 26.61
C GLY A 647 -4.66 10.77 28.06
N TRP A 648 -3.41 11.06 28.41
CA TRP A 648 -2.88 10.90 29.77
C TRP A 648 -1.98 12.07 30.16
N ASN A 649 -1.85 12.29 31.47
CA ASN A 649 -0.96 13.32 32.00
C ASN A 649 0.50 12.97 31.74
N ARG A 650 1.33 13.99 31.53
CA ARG A 650 2.78 13.80 31.37
C ARG A 650 3.57 15.00 31.84
N THR A 651 4.83 14.72 32.18
CA THR A 651 5.85 15.71 32.50
C THR A 651 6.96 15.61 31.45
N GLU A 652 7.35 16.74 30.87
CA GLU A 652 8.29 16.76 29.74
C GLU A 652 9.21 17.98 29.84
N VAL A 653 10.47 17.82 29.42
CA VAL A 653 11.34 18.96 29.14
C VAL A 653 11.09 19.38 27.71
N VAL A 654 10.52 20.57 27.52
CA VAL A 654 10.08 21.07 26.21
C VAL A 654 11.02 22.16 25.72
N GLU A 655 11.28 22.13 24.41
CA GLU A 655 12.01 23.17 23.68
C GLU A 655 11.07 24.31 23.31
N VAL A 656 11.44 25.54 23.67
CA VAL A 656 10.67 26.76 23.38
C VAL A 656 11.57 27.80 22.71
N PRO A 657 11.08 28.63 21.77
CA PRO A 657 11.88 29.69 21.19
C PRO A 657 12.21 30.77 22.22
N VAL A 658 13.45 31.30 22.20
CA VAL A 658 13.82 32.48 22.99
C VAL A 658 13.13 33.71 22.38
N CYS A 659 12.19 34.32 23.09
CA CYS A 659 11.34 35.41 22.61
C CYS A 659 11.33 36.59 23.59
N GLU A 660 11.27 37.83 23.07
CA GLU A 660 11.06 39.03 23.89
C GLU A 660 9.72 38.96 24.65
N GLY A 661 9.78 39.21 25.97
CA GLY A 661 8.63 39.22 26.89
C GLY A 661 8.39 37.92 27.65
N VAL A 662 9.22 36.88 27.46
CA VAL A 662 9.22 35.64 28.27
C VAL A 662 10.40 35.70 29.25
N ASP A 663 10.14 35.97 30.53
CA ASP A 663 11.20 36.16 31.53
C ASP A 663 11.93 34.85 31.91
N LYS A 664 13.26 34.94 32.05
CA LYS A 664 14.21 33.96 32.66
C LYS A 664 13.91 32.47 32.39
N LEU A 665 14.26 32.02 31.19
CA LEU A 665 14.29 30.58 30.86
C LEU A 665 15.30 29.83 31.76
N PRO A 666 14.94 28.67 32.35
CA PRO A 666 15.81 27.94 33.28
C PRO A 666 17.09 27.39 32.64
N GLN A 667 17.05 27.06 31.34
CA GLN A 667 18.21 26.70 30.54
C GLN A 667 18.02 27.27 29.12
N ILE A 668 19.10 27.74 28.52
CA ILE A 668 19.16 28.22 27.13
C ILE A 668 20.22 27.41 26.39
N SER A 669 19.99 27.12 25.10
CA SER A 669 20.97 26.50 24.20
C SER A 669 22.19 27.39 23.98
N ASN A 670 23.32 26.81 23.57
CA ASN A 670 24.56 27.56 23.31
C ASN A 670 24.43 28.61 22.19
N ASP A 671 23.50 28.43 21.26
CA ASP A 671 23.24 29.38 20.17
C ASP A 671 22.25 30.49 20.56
N GLU A 672 21.77 30.49 21.81
CA GLU A 672 20.83 31.45 22.39
C GLU A 672 19.46 31.53 21.66
N ARG A 673 19.14 30.54 20.82
CA ARG A 673 17.87 30.50 20.05
C ARG A 673 16.77 29.70 20.73
N THR A 674 17.13 28.72 21.55
CA THR A 674 16.20 27.76 22.14
C THR A 674 16.33 27.75 23.66
N GLY A 675 15.19 27.90 24.35
CA GLY A 675 15.03 27.66 25.77
C GLY A 675 14.57 26.23 26.06
N PHE A 676 14.94 25.71 27.22
CA PHE A 676 14.40 24.47 27.75
C PHE A 676 13.64 24.77 29.03
N ILE A 677 12.40 24.28 29.10
CA ILE A 677 11.53 24.43 30.26
C ILE A 677 11.05 23.06 30.72
N LEU A 678 10.86 22.91 32.03
CA LEU A 678 10.17 21.75 32.59
C LEU A 678 8.68 22.07 32.65
N VAL A 679 7.87 21.27 31.96
CA VAL A 679 6.41 21.35 32.05
C VAL A 679 5.92 20.15 32.83
N ASN A 680 5.31 20.37 33.99
CA ASN A 680 4.96 19.34 34.95
C ASN A 680 3.46 19.02 34.95
N ASP A 681 3.13 17.73 34.86
CA ASP A 681 1.78 17.16 35.00
C ASP A 681 0.74 17.78 34.05
N VAL A 682 1.09 17.98 32.77
CA VAL A 682 0.15 18.53 31.79
C VAL A 682 -0.96 17.52 31.53
N ILE A 683 -2.18 17.92 31.90
CA ILE A 683 -3.38 17.10 31.81
C ILE A 683 -3.61 16.62 30.37
N GLY A 684 -3.93 15.33 30.20
CA GLY A 684 -4.22 14.73 28.90
C GLY A 684 -5.44 15.34 28.20
N ILE A 685 -5.35 15.61 26.91
CA ILE A 685 -6.35 16.33 26.10
C ILE A 685 -6.79 17.61 26.83
N GLY A 686 -5.79 18.40 27.24
CA GLY A 686 -5.96 19.53 28.13
C GLY A 686 -4.84 20.56 27.97
N ALA A 687 -5.06 21.73 28.57
CA ALA A 687 -4.15 22.87 28.49
C ALA A 687 -3.77 23.36 29.89
N GLN A 688 -2.51 23.76 30.06
CA GLN A 688 -1.98 24.29 31.31
C GLN A 688 -1.12 25.53 31.05
N GLY A 689 -1.43 26.63 31.74
CA GLY A 689 -0.58 27.80 31.81
C GLY A 689 0.71 27.51 32.58
N ILE A 690 1.84 27.96 32.06
CA ILE A 690 3.17 27.79 32.65
C ILE A 690 3.62 29.13 33.22
N ASP A 691 3.81 29.17 34.54
CA ASP A 691 4.44 30.29 35.25
C ASP A 691 5.93 29.98 35.49
N LEU A 692 6.80 30.64 34.71
CA LEU A 692 8.26 30.51 34.84
C LEU A 692 8.81 31.10 36.15
N GLY A 693 8.01 31.88 36.88
CA GLY A 693 8.37 32.44 38.19
C GLY A 693 8.30 31.44 39.33
N ILE A 694 7.67 30.27 39.13
CA ILE A 694 7.56 29.22 40.14
C ILE A 694 8.71 28.22 39.96
N PRO A 695 9.65 28.10 40.93
CA PRO A 695 10.74 27.15 40.85
C PRO A 695 10.19 25.71 40.80
N THR A 696 10.45 24.99 39.72
CA THR A 696 10.13 23.57 39.62
C THR A 696 11.26 22.78 40.28
N SER A 697 10.93 21.95 41.28
CA SER A 697 11.91 21.07 41.92
C SER A 697 12.18 19.85 41.05
N PHE A 698 13.40 19.72 40.53
CA PHE A 698 13.89 18.52 39.84
C PHE A 698 15.35 18.26 40.22
N SER A 699 15.79 17.01 40.14
CA SER A 699 17.22 16.69 40.22
C SER A 699 17.86 16.98 38.87
N PRO A 700 18.87 17.88 38.80
CA PRO A 700 19.48 18.25 37.54
C PRO A 700 20.12 17.05 36.87
N VAL A 701 19.99 16.97 35.55
CA VAL A 701 20.81 16.06 34.75
C VAL A 701 22.22 16.64 34.67
N THR A 702 23.21 15.77 34.72
CA THR A 702 24.61 16.13 34.67
C THR A 702 25.28 15.40 33.51
N VAL A 703 26.23 16.07 32.92
CA VAL A 703 27.17 15.50 31.96
C VAL A 703 28.57 15.80 32.47
N ARG A 704 29.45 14.78 32.45
CA ARG A 704 30.83 14.92 32.94
C ARG A 704 31.75 14.02 32.13
N MET A 705 32.91 14.54 31.76
CA MET A 705 34.02 13.74 31.27
C MET A 705 34.62 12.95 32.45
N ILE A 706 34.60 11.61 32.37
CA ILE A 706 35.16 10.72 33.41
C ILE A 706 36.68 10.62 33.25
N ASP A 707 37.13 10.52 32.00
CA ASP A 707 38.53 10.54 31.57
C ASP A 707 38.61 11.07 30.12
N ASN A 708 39.80 11.09 29.52
CA ASN A 708 40.00 11.65 28.17
C ASN A 708 39.16 11.01 27.06
N ASP A 709 38.64 9.80 27.28
CA ASP A 709 37.94 9.00 26.28
C ASP A 709 36.49 8.69 26.65
N HIS A 710 35.99 9.06 27.84
CA HIS A 710 34.65 8.69 28.31
C HIS A 710 33.83 9.84 28.89
N PHE A 711 32.54 9.85 28.56
CA PHE A 711 31.54 10.85 28.95
C PHE A 711 30.37 10.19 29.67
N CYS A 712 30.06 10.67 30.88
CA CYS A 712 28.93 10.22 31.68
C CYS A 712 27.76 11.19 31.51
N LEU A 713 26.58 10.73 31.08
CA LEU A 713 25.31 11.42 31.32
C LEU A 713 24.61 10.74 32.48
N ARG A 714 24.12 11.52 33.44
CA ARG A 714 23.49 11.00 34.64
C ARG A 714 22.37 11.90 35.12
N ASN A 715 21.21 11.31 35.39
CA ASN A 715 20.14 11.93 36.15
C ASN A 715 19.80 11.04 37.37
N GLN A 716 18.62 11.21 37.97
CA GLN A 716 18.20 10.38 39.11
C GLN A 716 17.85 8.94 38.71
N TYR A 717 17.44 8.72 37.46
CA TYR A 717 16.94 7.44 36.96
C TYR A 717 18.06 6.55 36.42
N ILE A 718 18.97 7.12 35.62
CA ILE A 718 19.98 6.35 34.89
C ILE A 718 21.36 7.02 34.90
N CYS A 719 22.38 6.21 34.68
CA CYS A 719 23.76 6.62 34.45
C CYS A 719 24.27 5.93 33.18
N SER A 720 24.51 6.69 32.12
CA SER A 720 24.98 6.19 30.83
C SER A 720 26.39 6.72 30.54
N ILE A 721 27.30 5.84 30.13
CA ILE A 721 28.67 6.20 29.77
C ILE A 721 28.86 5.96 28.27
N PHE A 722 29.35 6.99 27.59
CA PHE A 722 29.70 6.95 26.17
C PHE A 722 31.21 7.11 26.00
N ASP A 723 31.81 6.39 25.06
CA ASP A 723 33.20 6.64 24.67
C ASP A 723 33.31 7.88 23.74
N LYS A 724 34.53 8.28 23.37
CA LYS A 724 34.80 9.39 22.44
C LYS A 724 34.29 9.16 21.01
N TYR A 725 33.89 7.94 20.70
CA TYR A 725 33.26 7.55 19.45
C TYR A 725 31.72 7.54 19.61
N GLY A 726 31.17 7.90 20.76
CA GLY A 726 29.72 7.90 20.98
C GLY A 726 29.12 6.49 21.12
N HIS A 727 29.93 5.45 21.33
CA HIS A 727 29.43 4.13 21.69
C HIS A 727 28.93 4.12 23.13
N LEU A 728 27.77 3.53 23.37
CA LEU A 728 27.21 3.35 24.71
C LEU A 728 27.90 2.16 25.39
N ILE A 729 28.87 2.43 26.27
CA ILE A 729 29.69 1.39 26.90
C ILE A 729 29.13 0.89 28.24
N SER A 730 28.26 1.66 28.88
CA SER A 730 27.59 1.30 30.14
C SER A 730 26.26 2.05 30.24
N LEU A 731 25.23 1.36 30.70
CA LEU A 731 23.91 1.91 30.98
C LEU A 731 23.38 1.29 32.27
N ILE A 732 23.45 2.05 33.35
CA ILE A 732 23.01 1.61 34.68
C ILE A 732 21.66 2.26 34.99
N ASP A 733 20.65 1.44 35.23
CA ASP A 733 19.38 1.89 35.79
C ASP A 733 19.48 2.00 37.31
N SER A 734 19.53 3.24 37.79
CA SER A 734 19.68 3.60 39.21
C SER A 734 18.39 3.41 40.02
N ASP A 735 17.23 3.40 39.36
CA ASP A 735 15.91 3.20 39.99
C ASP A 735 15.55 1.72 40.16
N SER A 736 16.22 0.82 39.43
CA SER A 736 16.11 -0.61 39.68
C SER A 736 16.57 -0.94 41.10
N LYS A 737 15.84 -1.84 41.81
CA LYS A 737 16.13 -2.25 43.20
C LYS A 737 17.57 -2.76 43.45
N SER A 738 18.35 -3.00 42.39
CA SER A 738 19.69 -3.57 42.41
C SER A 738 20.75 -2.77 41.64
N SER A 739 20.43 -1.59 41.08
CA SER A 739 21.33 -0.83 40.18
C SER A 739 21.89 -1.71 39.04
N ARG A 740 21.03 -2.10 38.09
CA ARG A 740 21.33 -3.05 37.01
C ARG A 740 22.13 -2.39 35.87
N GLU A 741 23.26 -3.00 35.50
CA GLU A 741 23.98 -2.70 34.26
C GLU A 741 23.31 -3.41 33.08
N LEU A 742 23.09 -2.70 31.97
CA LEU A 742 22.36 -3.19 30.81
C LEU A 742 23.26 -3.49 29.62
N ILE A 743 24.49 -2.97 29.57
CA ILE A 743 25.43 -3.30 28.49
C ILE A 743 26.28 -4.51 28.91
N PRO A 744 26.24 -5.64 28.16
CA PRO A 744 27.07 -6.79 28.47
C PRO A 744 28.56 -6.45 28.45
N LYS A 745 29.32 -7.05 29.37
CA LYS A 745 30.76 -6.80 29.51
C LYS A 745 31.51 -7.02 28.18
N GLY A 746 32.23 -5.99 27.73
CA GLY A 746 33.04 -6.04 26.50
C GLY A 746 32.25 -5.79 25.22
N GLN A 747 30.95 -5.49 25.32
CA GLN A 747 30.12 -5.02 24.22
C GLN A 747 29.77 -3.54 24.41
N TYR A 748 29.15 -2.93 23.40
CA TYR A 748 28.71 -1.54 23.43
C TYR A 748 27.54 -1.33 22.47
N GLY A 749 26.63 -0.41 22.82
CA GLY A 749 25.52 0.02 22.00
C GLY A 749 25.82 1.27 21.18
N ASN A 750 24.80 1.77 20.47
CA ASN A 750 24.92 2.86 19.51
C ASN A 750 25.96 2.56 18.41
N LYS A 751 26.08 1.28 18.04
CA LYS A 751 27.04 0.80 17.05
C LYS A 751 26.45 0.96 15.65
N PHE A 752 27.03 1.85 14.86
CA PHE A 752 26.62 2.06 13.47
C PHE A 752 27.35 1.12 12.53
N ASN A 753 26.61 0.30 11.79
CA ASN A 753 27.14 -0.62 10.79
C ASN A 753 26.60 -0.26 9.40
N ILE A 754 27.49 -0.32 8.41
CA ILE A 754 27.17 -0.20 6.99
C ILE A 754 27.36 -1.58 6.36
N TYR A 755 26.27 -2.13 5.85
CA TYR A 755 26.20 -3.43 5.19
C TYR A 755 26.14 -3.28 3.67
N GLU A 756 26.77 -4.20 2.95
CA GLU A 756 26.52 -4.34 1.51
C GLU A 756 25.09 -4.84 1.27
N ASP A 757 24.40 -4.19 0.34
CA ASP A 757 22.98 -4.36 0.11
C ASP A 757 22.72 -4.62 -1.38
N ILE A 758 23.07 -5.83 -1.81
CA ILE A 758 22.89 -6.30 -3.19
C ILE A 758 21.94 -7.51 -3.14
N PRO A 759 20.63 -7.33 -3.37
CA PRO A 759 19.67 -8.42 -3.37
C PRO A 759 19.73 -9.24 -4.67
N LEU A 760 18.96 -10.34 -4.74
CA LEU A 760 18.97 -11.26 -5.88
C LEU A 760 18.32 -10.69 -7.14
N PHE A 761 17.19 -9.98 -7.00
CA PHE A 761 16.38 -9.55 -8.14
C PHE A 761 15.91 -8.09 -8.05
N TRP A 762 15.27 -7.70 -6.93
CA TRP A 762 14.59 -6.42 -6.81
C TRP A 762 15.30 -5.49 -5.82
N ASP A 763 16.10 -4.53 -6.34
CA ASP A 763 17.00 -3.66 -5.58
C ASP A 763 16.29 -2.91 -4.43
N ALA A 764 15.27 -2.08 -4.74
CA ALA A 764 14.53 -1.31 -3.73
C ALA A 764 13.63 -2.14 -2.80
N TRP A 765 13.16 -3.31 -3.25
CA TRP A 765 12.20 -4.12 -2.52
C TRP A 765 12.89 -5.06 -1.53
N ASP A 766 13.92 -5.77 -1.97
CA ASP A 766 14.48 -6.89 -1.22
C ASP A 766 15.68 -6.48 -0.39
N VAL A 767 15.81 -7.12 0.77
CA VAL A 767 17.07 -7.30 1.47
C VAL A 767 17.19 -8.79 1.75
N GLU A 768 18.37 -9.36 1.55
CA GLU A 768 18.61 -10.79 1.70
C GLU A 768 19.32 -11.09 3.01
N ILE A 769 19.11 -12.30 3.57
CA ILE A 769 19.66 -12.66 4.89
C ILE A 769 21.19 -12.55 4.96
N TYR A 770 21.89 -12.72 3.83
CA TYR A 770 23.35 -12.64 3.76
C TYR A 770 23.91 -11.21 3.85
N HIS A 771 23.10 -10.15 3.78
CA HIS A 771 23.60 -8.76 3.87
C HIS A 771 24.42 -8.51 5.13
N LEU A 772 24.07 -9.18 6.24
CA LEU A 772 24.78 -9.07 7.52
C LEU A 772 26.21 -9.64 7.50
N GLN A 773 26.57 -10.44 6.50
CA GLN A 773 27.89 -11.09 6.41
C GLN A 773 29.00 -10.14 5.96
N LYS A 774 28.64 -9.00 5.34
CA LYS A 774 29.59 -8.00 4.82
C LYS A 774 29.24 -6.62 5.36
N GLY A 775 29.45 -6.45 6.65
CA GLY A 775 29.32 -5.17 7.36
C GLY A 775 30.66 -4.57 7.74
N ARG A 776 30.72 -3.23 7.80
CA ARG A 776 31.78 -2.49 8.47
C ARG A 776 31.18 -1.51 9.45
N GLU A 777 31.87 -1.31 10.56
CA GLU A 777 31.51 -0.30 11.55
C GLU A 777 31.90 1.09 11.04
N ALA A 778 31.08 2.10 11.32
CA ALA A 778 31.36 3.49 10.99
C ALA A 778 32.26 4.13 12.06
N GLU A 779 33.29 4.88 11.66
CA GLU A 779 34.21 5.56 12.60
C GLU A 779 33.61 6.88 13.09
N LEU A 780 33.44 7.04 14.40
CA LEU A 780 32.72 8.17 14.99
C LEU A 780 33.65 9.26 15.61
N GLY A 781 33.15 10.45 15.96
CA GLY A 781 33.97 11.62 16.38
C GLY A 781 33.50 12.33 17.67
N THR A 782 34.13 13.48 17.97
CA THR A 782 34.18 14.16 19.29
C THR A 782 32.85 14.72 19.82
N ILE A 783 32.71 14.70 21.15
CA ILE A 783 31.55 15.08 21.98
C ILE A 783 31.65 16.50 22.57
N PHE A 784 30.54 17.26 22.59
CA PHE A 784 30.39 18.57 23.27
C PHE A 784 29.19 18.61 24.24
N GLU A 785 29.31 19.42 25.31
CA GLU A 785 28.46 19.45 26.53
C GLU A 785 27.52 20.66 26.65
N THR A 786 26.30 20.51 27.21
CA THR A 786 25.48 21.62 27.79
C THR A 786 24.42 21.18 28.81
N GLY A 787 24.18 22.00 29.87
CA GLY A 787 22.86 22.26 30.50
C GLY A 787 22.33 21.40 31.69
N PRO A 788 21.63 21.99 32.71
CA PRO A 788 21.09 21.25 33.89
C PRO A 788 19.70 20.57 33.73
N LEU A 789 18.89 20.94 32.73
CA LEU A 789 17.57 20.34 32.42
C LEU A 789 17.64 19.28 31.32
N LYS A 790 18.49 19.49 30.32
CA LYS A 790 18.78 18.55 29.25
C LYS A 790 20.29 18.54 29.02
N ALA A 791 20.92 17.41 29.29
CA ALA A 791 22.31 17.13 28.99
C ALA A 791 22.41 16.51 27.60
N SER A 792 23.30 17.01 26.76
CA SER A 792 23.50 16.47 25.41
C SER A 792 24.97 16.27 25.08
N LEU A 793 25.24 15.26 24.26
CA LEU A 793 26.49 15.01 23.58
C LEU A 793 26.27 15.17 22.07
N LEU A 794 27.05 16.01 21.42
CA LEU A 794 27.07 16.12 19.96
C LEU A 794 28.14 15.21 19.39
N LEU A 795 27.77 14.25 18.56
CA LEU A 795 28.64 13.39 17.78
C LEU A 795 28.63 13.85 16.31
N GLU A 796 29.80 14.12 15.74
CA GLU A 796 29.97 14.36 14.31
C GLU A 796 31.01 13.42 13.72
N SER A 797 30.67 12.79 12.61
CA SER A 797 31.44 11.69 12.03
C SER A 797 31.37 11.66 10.51
N LYS A 798 32.46 11.23 9.90
CA LYS A 798 32.50 10.80 8.51
C LYS A 798 32.39 9.27 8.47
N ILE A 799 31.22 8.76 8.07
CA ILE A 799 30.94 7.31 8.11
C ILE A 799 31.48 6.56 6.87
N THR A 800 31.68 7.27 5.76
CA THR A 800 32.35 6.77 4.54
C THR A 800 33.10 7.91 3.83
N ALA A 801 33.67 7.67 2.65
CA ALA A 801 34.29 8.74 1.84
C ALA A 801 33.30 9.85 1.43
N THR A 802 32.01 9.53 1.27
CA THR A 802 30.97 10.39 0.68
C THR A 802 29.86 10.75 1.67
N SER A 803 29.67 9.97 2.75
CA SER A 803 28.57 10.16 3.71
C SER A 803 29.06 10.63 5.08
N THR A 804 28.25 11.48 5.73
CA THR A 804 28.50 11.99 7.09
C THR A 804 27.31 11.79 8.02
N LEU A 805 27.59 11.66 9.31
CA LEU A 805 26.62 11.49 10.37
C LEU A 805 26.83 12.56 11.44
N ARG A 806 25.73 13.18 11.86
CA ARG A 806 25.65 14.07 13.00
C ARG A 806 24.57 13.54 13.93
N GLN A 807 24.90 13.28 15.18
CA GLN A 807 23.95 12.78 16.16
C GLN A 807 24.01 13.60 17.45
N VAL A 808 22.85 13.98 17.98
CA VAL A 808 22.72 14.56 19.32
C VAL A 808 22.15 13.49 20.24
N ILE A 809 22.96 13.02 21.17
CA ILE A 809 22.57 12.08 22.22
C ILE A 809 22.16 12.91 23.42
N SER A 810 20.95 12.73 23.96
CA SER A 810 20.47 13.57 25.05
C SER A 810 19.73 12.80 26.14
N LEU A 811 19.87 13.29 27.36
CA LEU A 811 19.19 12.82 28.55
C LEU A 811 18.51 14.02 29.24
N SER A 812 17.23 13.88 29.56
CA SER A 812 16.50 14.90 30.32
C SER A 812 16.58 14.66 31.82
N ALA A 813 16.29 15.68 32.63
CA ALA A 813 16.24 15.55 34.09
C ALA A 813 15.09 14.66 34.61
N VAL A 814 14.07 14.38 33.80
CA VAL A 814 12.78 13.81 34.25
C VAL A 814 12.41 12.48 33.59
N SER A 815 13.32 11.86 32.85
CA SER A 815 13.06 10.59 32.14
C SER A 815 14.28 9.66 32.17
N SER A 816 14.04 8.35 32.22
CA SER A 816 15.06 7.32 32.01
C SER A 816 15.40 7.11 30.52
N ARG A 817 14.70 7.80 29.61
CA ARG A 817 14.86 7.67 28.16
C ARG A 817 16.08 8.45 27.66
N ILE A 818 16.91 7.77 26.87
CA ILE A 818 18.02 8.40 26.12
C ILE A 818 17.56 8.62 24.68
N ASP A 819 17.56 9.87 24.24
CA ASP A 819 17.10 10.27 22.92
C ASP A 819 18.30 10.50 21.98
N PHE A 820 18.22 9.95 20.76
CA PHE A 820 19.23 10.06 19.71
C PHE A 820 18.63 10.80 18.50
N ASP A 821 18.97 12.07 18.34
CA ASP A 821 18.56 12.89 17.19
C ASP A 821 19.63 12.82 16.10
N THR A 822 19.36 12.12 15.00
CA THR A 822 20.36 11.75 14.00
C THR A 822 20.06 12.40 12.65
N THR A 823 21.05 13.13 12.14
CA THR A 823 21.11 13.66 10.78
C THR A 823 22.19 12.91 10.00
N VAL A 824 21.83 12.36 8.84
CA VAL A 824 22.79 11.70 7.95
C VAL A 824 22.75 12.38 6.60
N ASN A 825 23.91 12.82 6.09
CA ASN A 825 24.07 13.15 4.68
C ASN A 825 24.55 11.89 3.97
N TRP A 826 23.67 11.30 3.17
CA TRP A 826 23.81 9.96 2.61
C TRP A 826 24.05 10.01 1.11
N ASP A 827 25.21 9.52 0.68
CA ASP A 827 25.60 9.42 -0.72
C ASP A 827 26.32 8.09 -0.97
N GLU A 828 25.59 7.00 -0.73
CA GLU A 828 26.06 5.63 -0.91
C GLU A 828 25.47 4.94 -2.15
N ASN A 829 26.05 3.79 -2.48
CA ASN A 829 25.59 2.92 -3.55
C ASN A 829 25.44 1.48 -3.04
N ARG A 830 24.19 1.00 -2.96
CA ARG A 830 23.84 -0.35 -2.49
C ARG A 830 24.46 -0.69 -1.15
N GLN A 831 24.31 0.26 -0.22
CA GLN A 831 24.67 0.13 1.18
C GLN A 831 23.43 0.27 2.06
N PHE A 832 23.48 -0.37 3.23
CA PHE A 832 22.43 -0.35 4.25
C PHE A 832 23.03 0.05 5.60
N LEU A 833 22.68 1.24 6.07
CA LEU A 833 23.04 1.75 7.41
C LEU A 833 22.06 1.24 8.47
N LYS A 834 22.60 0.62 9.53
CA LYS A 834 21.85 0.17 10.71
C LYS A 834 22.55 0.61 12.00
N VAL A 835 21.79 0.71 13.09
CA VAL A 835 22.35 0.92 14.44
C VAL A 835 22.00 -0.27 15.35
N GLU A 836 22.95 -0.68 16.19
CA GLU A 836 22.85 -1.86 17.04
C GLU A 836 23.06 -1.54 18.54
N PHE A 837 22.29 -2.25 19.36
CA PHE A 837 22.31 -2.17 20.82
C PHE A 837 22.26 -3.59 21.41
N PRO A 838 23.38 -4.12 21.91
CA PRO A 838 23.36 -5.32 22.74
C PRO A 838 22.93 -4.96 24.16
N PHE A 839 21.97 -5.69 24.70
CA PHE A 839 21.53 -5.55 26.09
C PHE A 839 21.73 -6.84 26.87
N ASP A 840 21.92 -6.76 28.19
CA ASP A 840 21.97 -7.92 29.09
C ASP A 840 20.54 -8.36 29.45
N ILE A 841 19.77 -8.74 28.43
CA ILE A 841 18.40 -9.24 28.53
C ILE A 841 18.31 -10.52 27.71
N ASN A 842 17.73 -11.56 28.29
CA ASN A 842 17.55 -12.84 27.61
C ASN A 842 16.06 -13.18 27.45
N SER A 843 15.60 -13.25 26.20
CA SER A 843 14.22 -13.62 25.87
C SER A 843 14.19 -14.35 24.53
N ASP A 844 13.30 -15.34 24.42
CA ASP A 844 13.03 -16.07 23.17
C ASP A 844 12.26 -15.20 22.14
N TYR A 845 11.68 -14.09 22.58
CA TYR A 845 10.88 -13.19 21.75
C TYR A 845 11.17 -11.72 22.02
N ALA A 846 11.08 -10.91 20.96
CA ALA A 846 10.98 -9.46 21.04
C ALA A 846 9.57 -9.01 20.66
N THR A 847 9.08 -7.96 21.32
CA THR A 847 7.72 -7.42 21.15
C THR A 847 7.76 -6.17 20.28
N TYR A 848 7.00 -6.15 19.19
CA TYR A 848 6.98 -5.05 18.22
C TYR A 848 5.59 -4.43 18.19
N GLU A 849 5.52 -3.09 18.21
CA GLU A 849 4.25 -2.40 17.98
C GLU A 849 3.74 -2.69 16.56
N THR A 850 2.44 -2.95 16.45
CA THR A 850 1.68 -2.98 15.21
C THR A 850 0.41 -2.12 15.36
N GLN A 851 -0.40 -2.00 14.32
CA GLN A 851 -1.60 -1.17 14.38
C GLN A 851 -2.54 -1.63 15.51
N PHE A 852 -2.84 -0.73 16.45
CA PHE A 852 -3.69 -0.96 17.62
C PHE A 852 -3.30 -2.16 18.51
N GLY A 853 -2.01 -2.53 18.55
CA GLY A 853 -1.55 -3.63 19.41
C GLY A 853 -0.07 -3.93 19.23
N PHE A 854 0.32 -5.17 19.53
CA PHE A 854 1.68 -5.65 19.34
C PHE A 854 1.72 -7.09 18.86
N ILE A 855 2.88 -7.51 18.37
CA ILE A 855 3.20 -8.90 18.01
C ILE A 855 4.56 -9.29 18.56
N GLN A 856 4.68 -10.55 18.97
CA GLN A 856 5.95 -11.12 19.40
C GLN A 856 6.58 -11.89 18.26
N ARG A 857 7.86 -11.62 17.97
CA ARG A 857 8.63 -12.37 16.97
C ARG A 857 9.85 -13.01 17.63
N PRO A 858 10.27 -14.20 17.17
CA PRO A 858 11.40 -14.91 17.77
C PRO A 858 12.70 -14.12 17.67
N THR A 859 13.56 -14.24 18.69
CA THR A 859 14.93 -13.70 18.68
C THR A 859 15.97 -14.72 18.18
N HIS A 860 15.53 -15.89 17.73
CA HIS A 860 16.37 -17.01 17.32
C HIS A 860 16.03 -17.49 15.91
N TYR A 861 16.92 -18.29 15.30
CA TYR A 861 16.77 -18.81 13.94
C TYR A 861 16.39 -20.31 13.88
N ASN A 862 15.67 -20.81 14.88
CA ASN A 862 15.46 -22.26 15.07
C ASN A 862 14.71 -22.95 13.92
N THR A 863 13.72 -22.30 13.33
CA THR A 863 12.98 -22.82 12.17
C THR A 863 13.17 -21.95 10.93
N THR A 864 12.78 -22.46 9.76
CA THR A 864 12.76 -21.68 8.51
C THR A 864 11.81 -20.48 8.60
N TRP A 865 10.74 -20.57 9.39
CA TRP A 865 9.79 -19.48 9.64
C TRP A 865 10.40 -18.37 10.53
N ASP A 866 11.32 -18.74 11.42
CA ASP A 866 12.04 -17.79 12.28
C ASP A 866 13.20 -17.17 11.52
N SER A 867 13.94 -17.98 10.74
CA SER A 867 14.97 -17.52 9.82
C SER A 867 14.45 -16.52 8.80
N ALA A 868 13.22 -16.69 8.33
CA ALA A 868 12.57 -15.74 7.44
C ALA A 868 12.34 -14.36 8.09
N LYS A 869 12.32 -14.24 9.42
CA LYS A 869 12.08 -12.99 10.17
C LYS A 869 13.38 -12.28 10.59
N PHE A 870 14.39 -12.32 9.74
CA PHE A 870 15.67 -11.64 9.98
C PHE A 870 15.59 -10.10 9.87
N GLU A 871 14.55 -9.58 9.22
CA GLU A 871 14.19 -8.16 9.11
C GLU A 871 12.65 -8.08 9.18
N VAL A 872 12.12 -7.26 10.07
CA VAL A 872 10.69 -7.23 10.39
C VAL A 872 10.17 -5.81 10.52
N CYS A 873 8.89 -5.58 10.21
CA CYS A 873 8.27 -4.29 10.44
C CYS A 873 7.91 -4.10 11.92
N GLY A 874 8.42 -3.05 12.56
CA GLY A 874 7.96 -2.55 13.86
C GLY A 874 7.54 -1.09 13.74
N HIS A 875 6.45 -0.71 14.40
CA HIS A 875 5.86 0.61 14.18
C HIS A 875 6.61 1.72 14.97
N LYS A 876 6.21 2.06 16.21
CA LYS A 876 6.92 3.08 17.02
C LYS A 876 7.99 2.50 17.95
N PHE A 877 7.94 1.20 18.25
CA PHE A 877 8.91 0.56 19.14
C PHE A 877 9.14 -0.93 18.81
N ALA A 878 10.32 -1.41 19.23
CA ALA A 878 10.58 -2.81 19.52
C ALA A 878 11.03 -2.91 20.99
N ASP A 879 10.66 -3.97 21.67
CA ASP A 879 10.91 -4.21 23.09
C ASP A 879 11.54 -5.58 23.30
N LEU A 880 12.61 -5.63 24.10
CA LEU A 880 13.24 -6.84 24.55
C LEU A 880 13.12 -6.89 26.07
N SER A 881 12.23 -7.75 26.56
CA SER A 881 11.92 -7.90 27.99
C SER A 881 12.10 -9.34 28.45
N GLU A 882 12.60 -9.50 29.67
CA GLU A 882 12.57 -10.73 30.43
C GLU A 882 11.64 -10.59 31.65
N TYR A 883 11.58 -11.57 32.54
CA TYR A 883 10.77 -11.45 33.75
C TYR A 883 11.25 -10.30 34.63
N GLY A 884 10.39 -9.30 34.82
CA GLY A 884 10.61 -8.22 35.77
C GLY A 884 11.45 -7.05 35.26
N TYR A 885 11.94 -7.08 34.02
CA TYR A 885 12.74 -5.99 33.45
C TYR A 885 12.80 -6.03 31.91
N GLY A 886 12.97 -4.88 31.26
CA GLY A 886 13.15 -4.82 29.81
C GLY A 886 13.75 -3.51 29.30
N VAL A 887 14.03 -3.50 28.00
CA VAL A 887 14.51 -2.32 27.28
C VAL A 887 13.74 -2.18 25.96
N ALA A 888 13.21 -0.98 25.72
CA ALA A 888 12.54 -0.63 24.48
C ALA A 888 13.40 0.28 23.60
N LEU A 889 13.43 -0.02 22.30
CA LEU A 889 14.01 0.79 21.23
C LEU A 889 12.88 1.50 20.46
N LEU A 890 12.67 2.77 20.79
CA LEU A 890 11.63 3.62 20.20
C LEU A 890 12.15 4.32 18.93
N ASN A 891 11.27 4.70 18.01
CA ASN A 891 11.62 5.48 16.83
C ASN A 891 10.51 6.45 16.40
N ASP A 892 10.85 7.44 15.58
CA ASP A 892 9.90 8.44 15.08
C ASP A 892 9.55 8.32 13.58
N CYS A 893 10.22 7.47 12.81
CA CYS A 893 9.94 7.27 11.38
C CYS A 893 10.57 6.03 10.73
N LYS A 894 11.21 5.13 11.50
CA LYS A 894 11.86 3.91 11.01
C LYS A 894 10.98 2.71 11.27
N TYR A 895 10.80 1.86 10.26
CA TYR A 895 9.90 0.71 10.36
C TYR A 895 10.65 -0.63 10.32
N GLY A 896 11.87 -0.67 9.76
CA GLY A 896 12.70 -1.87 9.74
C GLY A 896 13.41 -2.11 11.08
N TYR A 897 13.15 -3.27 11.67
CA TYR A 897 13.79 -3.73 12.90
C TYR A 897 14.34 -5.15 12.74
N ALA A 898 15.30 -5.51 13.58
CA ALA A 898 15.69 -6.90 13.81
C ALA A 898 16.18 -7.07 15.25
N VAL A 899 15.63 -8.02 16.01
CA VAL A 899 16.15 -8.38 17.33
C VAL A 899 16.50 -9.85 17.31
N HIS A 900 17.79 -10.17 17.48
CA HIS A 900 18.27 -11.56 17.48
C HIS A 900 19.29 -11.78 18.59
N GLY A 901 19.09 -12.85 19.36
CA GLY A 901 19.69 -13.00 20.68
C GLY A 901 19.36 -11.78 21.54
N ASN A 902 20.41 -11.12 22.00
CA ASN A 902 20.32 -9.94 22.86
C ASN A 902 20.61 -8.61 22.12
N VAL A 903 20.76 -8.66 20.79
CA VAL A 903 21.09 -7.49 19.97
C VAL A 903 19.82 -6.94 19.32
N MET A 904 19.45 -5.72 19.71
CA MET A 904 18.41 -4.94 19.06
C MET A 904 19.02 -4.10 17.94
N ARG A 905 18.48 -4.19 16.73
CA ARG A 905 18.94 -3.48 15.55
C ARG A 905 17.81 -2.68 14.92
N LEU A 906 18.09 -1.42 14.59
CA LEU A 906 17.21 -0.55 13.83
C LEU A 906 17.80 -0.26 12.45
N SER A 907 16.98 -0.46 11.42
CA SER A 907 17.32 -0.17 10.03
C SER A 907 17.10 1.32 9.73
N LEU A 908 18.17 2.02 9.33
CA LEU A 908 18.15 3.49 9.25
C LEU A 908 17.96 4.00 7.81
N LEU A 909 18.85 3.60 6.90
CA LEU A 909 18.88 4.07 5.50
C LEU A 909 19.36 2.96 4.57
N ARG A 910 18.84 2.95 3.35
CA ARG A 910 19.32 2.12 2.24
C ARG A 910 19.75 3.00 1.07
N SER A 911 20.33 2.42 0.03
CA SER A 911 20.72 3.14 -1.20
C SER A 911 20.58 2.27 -2.46
N PRO A 912 19.39 1.67 -2.71
CA PRO A 912 19.15 0.92 -3.94
C PRO A 912 19.24 1.85 -5.16
N LYS A 913 19.38 1.28 -6.36
CA LYS A 913 19.51 2.06 -7.62
C LYS A 913 18.45 1.74 -8.67
N ALA A 914 17.49 0.89 -8.33
CA ALA A 914 16.33 0.58 -9.15
C ALA A 914 15.10 0.41 -8.24
N PRO A 915 13.95 1.02 -8.56
CA PRO A 915 13.64 1.75 -9.80
C PRO A 915 14.02 3.24 -9.79
N ASP A 916 14.45 3.77 -8.65
CA ASP A 916 14.98 5.13 -8.53
C ASP A 916 16.51 5.10 -8.44
N ALA A 917 17.19 5.78 -9.36
CA ALA A 917 18.66 5.86 -9.40
C ALA A 917 19.24 6.70 -8.25
N HIS A 918 18.45 7.59 -7.68
CA HIS A 918 18.81 8.54 -6.63
C HIS A 918 18.11 8.23 -5.30
N CYS A 919 17.60 7.01 -5.14
CA CYS A 919 16.89 6.58 -3.93
C CYS A 919 17.70 6.91 -2.66
N ASP A 920 17.05 7.63 -1.73
CA ASP A 920 17.58 8.07 -0.44
C ASP A 920 18.88 8.90 -0.49
N ILE A 921 19.33 9.38 -1.65
CA ILE A 921 20.49 10.28 -1.72
C ILE A 921 20.13 11.66 -1.16
N GLY A 922 20.95 12.17 -0.24
CA GLY A 922 20.79 13.47 0.39
C GLY A 922 20.66 13.42 1.91
N VAL A 923 20.00 14.43 2.49
CA VAL A 923 19.94 14.64 3.95
C VAL A 923 18.71 13.98 4.56
N HIS A 924 18.93 13.16 5.57
CA HIS A 924 17.90 12.49 6.35
C HIS A 924 17.95 12.91 7.81
N ASN A 925 16.77 13.12 8.41
CA ASN A 925 16.63 13.44 9.84
C ASN A 925 15.65 12.48 10.49
N PHE A 926 16.08 11.81 11.54
CA PHE A 926 15.28 10.83 12.27
C PHE A 926 15.72 10.72 13.72
N LYS A 927 14.78 10.30 14.57
CA LYS A 927 15.02 10.10 16.00
C LYS A 927 14.72 8.67 16.40
N TYR A 928 15.53 8.16 17.31
CA TYR A 928 15.25 6.93 18.04
C TYR A 928 15.66 7.10 19.50
N ALA A 929 15.20 6.21 20.37
CA ALA A 929 15.45 6.30 21.78
C ALA A 929 15.58 4.93 22.44
N ILE A 930 16.38 4.86 23.50
CA ILE A 930 16.48 3.70 24.37
C ILE A 930 15.75 4.02 25.68
N LEU A 931 14.83 3.14 26.07
CA LEU A 931 14.04 3.25 27.28
C LEU A 931 14.18 1.97 28.11
N PRO A 932 15.03 1.96 29.14
CA PRO A 932 14.96 0.96 30.20
C PRO A 932 13.65 1.11 30.96
N HIS A 933 13.03 -0.01 31.29
CA HIS A 933 11.84 -0.01 32.14
C HIS A 933 11.84 -1.18 33.13
N ALA A 934 11.26 -0.93 34.30
CA ALA A 934 10.95 -1.97 35.25
C ALA A 934 9.79 -2.85 34.74
N CYS A 935 9.69 -4.05 35.30
CA CYS A 935 8.69 -5.07 34.97
C CYS A 935 8.80 -5.60 33.53
N SER A 936 7.98 -6.60 33.21
CA SER A 936 7.86 -7.09 31.83
C SER A 936 7.15 -6.07 30.93
N PHE A 937 7.28 -6.19 29.60
CA PHE A 937 6.58 -5.34 28.63
C PHE A 937 5.09 -5.12 28.97
N LEU A 938 4.36 -6.18 29.35
CA LEU A 938 2.92 -6.15 29.63
C LEU A 938 2.53 -5.28 30.83
N GLU A 939 3.48 -4.98 31.71
CA GLU A 939 3.30 -4.16 32.91
C GLU A 939 4.01 -2.79 32.77
N SER A 940 4.64 -2.55 31.62
CA SER A 940 5.43 -1.36 31.33
C SER A 940 4.58 -0.23 30.75
N ASN A 941 5.14 0.99 30.72
CA ASN A 941 4.54 2.14 30.03
C ASN A 941 5.08 2.36 28.60
N VAL A 942 5.74 1.36 28.00
CA VAL A 942 6.43 1.50 26.69
C VAL A 942 5.51 2.04 25.59
N VAL A 943 4.25 1.59 25.52
CA VAL A 943 3.28 2.09 24.53
C VAL A 943 3.07 3.60 24.69
N ARG A 944 2.85 4.08 25.92
CA ARG A 944 2.64 5.50 26.20
C ARG A 944 3.90 6.32 25.93
N GLU A 945 5.07 5.81 26.29
CA GLU A 945 6.35 6.46 26.00
C GLU A 945 6.63 6.56 24.50
N ALA A 946 6.29 5.53 23.73
CA ALA A 946 6.42 5.56 22.27
C ALA A 946 5.50 6.61 21.62
N TYR A 947 4.27 6.76 22.11
CA TYR A 947 3.37 7.85 21.69
C TYR A 947 3.90 9.23 22.09
N GLN A 948 4.40 9.40 23.32
CA GLN A 948 4.99 10.66 23.79
C GLN A 948 6.21 11.06 22.96
N PHE A 949 7.07 10.10 22.62
CA PHE A 949 8.24 10.31 21.76
C PHE A 949 7.86 10.81 20.36
N ASN A 950 6.74 10.30 19.81
CA ASN A 950 6.27 10.68 18.49
C ASN A 950 5.40 11.96 18.49
N VAL A 951 4.84 12.34 19.64
CA VAL A 951 3.88 13.45 19.81
C VAL A 951 4.34 14.35 20.97
N PRO A 952 5.29 15.27 20.73
CA PRO A 952 5.79 16.17 21.78
C PRO A 952 4.68 17.08 22.33
N LEU A 953 4.88 17.63 23.54
CA LEU A 953 3.99 18.66 24.07
C LEU A 953 4.01 19.91 23.18
N ILE A 954 2.85 20.50 22.94
CA ILE A 954 2.73 21.72 22.14
C ILE A 954 2.74 22.91 23.08
N VAL A 955 3.80 23.71 23.04
CA VAL A 955 3.91 24.95 23.84
C VAL A 955 3.81 26.16 22.93
N ARG A 956 3.02 27.16 23.35
CA ARG A 956 2.83 28.42 22.61
C ARG A 956 2.97 29.63 23.55
N PRO A 957 3.64 30.71 23.10
CA PRO A 957 3.60 31.98 23.80
C PRO A 957 2.22 32.63 23.67
N THR A 958 1.71 33.18 24.75
CA THR A 958 0.41 33.88 24.82
C THR A 958 0.47 35.00 25.86
N SER A 959 -0.60 35.77 26.07
CA SER A 959 -0.62 36.80 27.12
C SER A 959 -0.61 36.17 28.52
N LYS A 960 0.01 36.85 29.50
CA LYS A 960 0.01 36.40 30.89
C LYS A 960 -1.40 36.28 31.49
N GLU A 961 -2.35 37.10 31.02
CA GLU A 961 -3.76 37.02 31.39
C GLU A 961 -4.39 35.69 30.96
N ILE A 962 -4.10 35.22 29.74
CA ILE A 962 -4.54 33.92 29.24
C ILE A 962 -3.89 32.81 30.07
N VAL A 963 -2.58 32.88 30.35
CA VAL A 963 -1.89 31.88 31.19
C VAL A 963 -2.51 31.74 32.58
N GLN A 964 -2.91 32.85 33.21
CA GLN A 964 -3.51 32.85 34.55
C GLN A 964 -4.96 32.36 34.57
N THR A 965 -5.68 32.48 33.44
CA THR A 965 -7.11 32.12 33.33
C THR A 965 -7.34 30.75 32.69
N PHE A 966 -6.43 30.27 31.84
CA PHE A 966 -6.51 28.97 31.17
C PHE A 966 -5.92 27.84 32.04
N ASN A 967 -6.78 27.25 32.85
CA ASN A 967 -6.56 25.94 33.45
C ASN A 967 -7.68 24.98 33.00
N VAL A 968 -7.53 24.43 31.80
CA VAL A 968 -8.57 23.60 31.17
C VAL A 968 -8.43 22.17 31.66
N LYS A 969 -9.46 21.68 32.35
CA LYS A 969 -9.62 20.26 32.67
C LYS A 969 -9.67 19.44 31.37
N SER A 970 -9.16 18.22 31.41
CA SER A 970 -9.23 17.27 30.29
C SER A 970 -10.60 17.29 29.60
N TYR A 971 -10.62 17.42 28.27
CA TYR A 971 -11.87 17.37 27.51
C TYR A 971 -12.48 15.96 27.52
N PHE A 972 -11.63 14.94 27.41
CA PHE A 972 -12.00 13.53 27.49
C PHE A 972 -10.99 12.77 28.34
N THR A 973 -11.45 12.10 29.38
CA THR A 973 -10.59 11.31 30.28
C THR A 973 -10.95 9.84 30.23
N ILE A 974 -9.92 9.00 30.08
CA ILE A 974 -10.02 7.55 30.23
C ILE A 974 -9.36 7.16 31.54
N SER A 975 -10.16 6.66 32.48
CA SER A 975 -9.70 6.24 33.81
C SER A 975 -9.92 4.76 34.05
N ASN A 976 -9.25 4.21 35.08
CA ASN A 976 -9.34 2.81 35.50
C ASN A 976 -8.85 1.76 34.47
N ALA A 977 -8.20 2.20 33.38
CA ALA A 977 -7.69 1.32 32.33
C ALA A 977 -6.47 1.96 31.63
N PRO A 978 -5.26 1.91 32.23
CA PRO A 978 -4.09 2.57 31.64
C PRO A 978 -3.65 1.96 30.30
N ASN A 979 -4.03 0.71 30.07
CA ASN A 979 -3.84 -0.07 28.84
C ASN A 979 -4.79 0.32 27.69
N VAL A 980 -5.79 1.18 27.92
CA VAL A 980 -6.68 1.69 26.87
C VAL A 980 -6.18 3.05 26.39
N ILE A 981 -6.00 3.17 25.08
CA ILE A 981 -5.50 4.36 24.41
C ILE A 981 -6.65 5.04 23.66
N LEU A 982 -6.89 6.32 23.95
CA LEU A 982 -7.73 7.18 23.11
C LEU A 982 -6.87 7.69 21.95
N ASP A 983 -7.09 7.15 20.76
CA ASP A 983 -6.24 7.40 19.60
C ASP A 983 -6.78 8.55 18.74
N THR A 984 -8.07 8.54 18.42
CA THR A 984 -8.68 9.50 17.49
C THR A 984 -9.88 10.20 18.12
N VAL A 985 -9.95 11.52 17.92
CA VAL A 985 -11.11 12.38 18.19
C VAL A 985 -11.36 13.21 16.94
N LYS A 986 -12.53 13.03 16.30
CA LYS A 986 -12.89 13.78 15.09
C LYS A 986 -14.38 14.07 15.01
N ARG A 987 -14.79 14.99 14.15
CA ARG A 987 -16.20 15.12 13.74
C ARG A 987 -16.63 13.89 12.92
N ALA A 988 -17.87 13.43 13.11
CA ALA A 988 -18.48 12.42 12.26
C ALA A 988 -18.57 12.90 10.80
N GLU A 989 -18.60 11.96 9.87
CA GLU A 989 -18.58 12.26 8.44
C GLU A 989 -19.91 12.85 7.94
N ASP A 990 -21.03 12.41 8.50
CA ASP A 990 -22.40 12.67 8.03
C ASP A 990 -23.26 13.51 8.99
N SER A 991 -22.70 13.94 10.10
CA SER A 991 -23.41 14.61 11.18
C SER A 991 -22.45 15.43 12.04
N ASP A 992 -23.00 16.22 12.96
CA ASP A 992 -22.21 16.98 13.94
C ASP A 992 -21.87 16.17 15.20
N GLY A 993 -22.16 14.85 15.18
CA GLY A 993 -21.70 13.94 16.23
C GLY A 993 -20.18 13.83 16.23
N ILE A 994 -19.61 13.43 17.35
CA ILE A 994 -18.16 13.35 17.57
C ILE A 994 -17.73 11.90 17.72
N ILE A 995 -16.71 11.51 16.98
CA ILE A 995 -16.16 10.16 16.96
C ILE A 995 -14.95 10.09 17.87
N LEU A 996 -14.99 9.19 18.85
CA LEU A 996 -13.84 8.77 19.66
C LEU A 996 -13.49 7.33 19.30
N ARG A 997 -12.23 7.09 18.94
CA ARG A 997 -11.72 5.73 18.71
C ARG A 997 -10.69 5.37 19.77
N LEU A 998 -10.95 4.25 20.42
CA LEU A 998 -10.15 3.72 21.51
C LEU A 998 -9.71 2.30 21.19
N PHE A 999 -8.54 1.91 21.70
CA PHE A 999 -8.09 0.53 21.61
C PHE A 999 -7.41 0.06 22.89
N GLU A 1000 -7.52 -1.23 23.18
CA GLU A 1000 -6.76 -1.89 24.22
C GLU A 1000 -5.40 -2.35 23.67
N ALA A 1001 -4.30 -1.89 24.28
CA ALA A 1001 -2.97 -1.98 23.67
C ALA A 1001 -2.16 -3.22 24.07
N TYR A 1002 -2.55 -3.93 25.13
CA TYR A 1002 -1.69 -4.94 25.78
C TYR A 1002 -2.24 -6.38 25.73
N GLY A 1003 -3.38 -6.61 25.10
CA GLY A 1003 -4.00 -7.93 24.96
C GLY A 1003 -4.76 -8.39 26.22
N GLY A 1004 -5.26 -7.46 27.03
CA GLY A 1004 -6.00 -7.73 28.26
C GLY A 1004 -7.47 -7.31 28.21
N HIS A 1005 -8.29 -7.83 29.12
CA HIS A 1005 -9.61 -7.23 29.36
C HIS A 1005 -9.48 -5.92 30.12
N ALA A 1006 -10.27 -4.91 29.75
CA ALA A 1006 -10.27 -3.63 30.46
C ALA A 1006 -11.69 -3.13 30.74
N LYS A 1007 -11.83 -2.37 31.83
CA LYS A 1007 -13.06 -1.64 32.16
C LYS A 1007 -12.72 -0.16 32.31
N ALA A 1008 -12.70 0.53 31.18
CA ALA A 1008 -12.40 1.95 31.09
C ALA A 1008 -13.63 2.76 31.53
N ILE A 1009 -13.38 3.86 32.23
CA ILE A 1009 -14.40 4.86 32.55
C ILE A 1009 -14.08 6.10 31.72
N LEU A 1010 -14.96 6.40 30.77
CA LEU A 1010 -14.91 7.59 29.93
C LEU A 1010 -15.71 8.72 30.61
N THR A 1011 -15.06 9.84 30.85
CA THR A 1011 -15.71 11.09 31.28
C THR A 1011 -15.39 12.23 30.31
N SER A 1012 -16.30 13.20 30.26
CA SER A 1012 -16.17 14.41 29.46
C SER A 1012 -16.41 15.62 30.35
N SER A 1013 -15.58 16.66 30.21
CA SER A 1013 -15.83 17.96 30.86
C SER A 1013 -16.85 18.81 30.09
N LEU A 1014 -17.18 18.41 28.86
CA LEU A 1014 -18.20 19.01 28.01
C LEU A 1014 -19.57 18.31 28.23
N PRO A 1015 -20.71 19.02 28.15
CA PRO A 1015 -22.06 18.51 28.42
C PRO A 1015 -22.50 17.47 27.38
N LEU A 1016 -22.17 16.21 27.65
CA LEU A 1016 -22.50 15.08 26.81
C LEU A 1016 -23.98 14.68 26.95
N GLU A 1017 -24.67 14.48 25.83
CA GLU A 1017 -26.06 14.06 25.79
C GLU A 1017 -26.19 12.53 25.72
N ASN A 1018 -25.56 11.93 24.70
CA ASN A 1018 -25.70 10.53 24.35
C ASN A 1018 -24.37 9.97 23.82
N ILE A 1019 -24.15 8.67 24.05
CA ILE A 1019 -23.02 7.92 23.49
C ILE A 1019 -23.56 6.68 22.79
N TYR A 1020 -23.16 6.48 21.55
CA TYR A 1020 -23.43 5.28 20.77
C TYR A 1020 -22.12 4.56 20.50
N GLU A 1021 -22.10 3.24 20.64
CA GLU A 1021 -21.08 2.43 19.98
C GLU A 1021 -21.39 2.40 18.47
N THR A 1022 -20.35 2.46 17.66
CA THR A 1022 -20.44 2.34 16.20
C THR A 1022 -19.41 1.37 15.67
N ASN A 1023 -19.61 0.94 14.42
CA ASN A 1023 -18.53 0.33 13.65
C ASN A 1023 -17.50 1.41 13.22
N ILE A 1024 -16.44 1.04 12.47
CA ILE A 1024 -15.42 2.02 12.07
C ILE A 1024 -15.89 2.97 10.96
N LEU A 1025 -17.02 2.64 10.30
CA LEU A 1025 -17.69 3.47 9.30
C LEU A 1025 -18.66 4.49 9.93
N GLU A 1026 -18.80 4.45 11.25
CA GLU A 1026 -19.65 5.32 12.09
C GLU A 1026 -21.14 4.96 12.08
N ASP A 1027 -21.49 3.74 11.63
CA ASP A 1027 -22.85 3.22 11.68
C ASP A 1027 -23.21 2.80 13.12
N HIS A 1028 -24.35 3.27 13.65
CA HIS A 1028 -24.79 2.98 15.02
C HIS A 1028 -25.00 1.48 15.27
N THR A 1029 -24.48 0.97 16.39
CA THR A 1029 -24.70 -0.42 16.82
C THR A 1029 -25.51 -0.49 18.11
N CYS A 1030 -25.13 0.25 19.14
CA CYS A 1030 -25.86 0.27 20.42
C CYS A 1030 -25.73 1.59 21.19
N LEU A 1031 -26.72 1.91 22.02
CA LEU A 1031 -26.67 3.04 22.95
C LEU A 1031 -25.93 2.62 24.23
N ILE A 1032 -24.97 3.43 24.66
CA ILE A 1032 -24.21 3.20 25.90
C ILE A 1032 -24.81 4.03 27.03
N ASN A 1033 -25.03 3.39 28.17
CA ASN A 1033 -25.46 4.08 29.38
C ASN A 1033 -24.37 5.04 29.85
N TYR A 1034 -24.72 6.32 29.93
CA TYR A 1034 -23.86 7.39 30.42
C TYR A 1034 -24.58 8.13 31.54
N ASN A 1035 -23.85 8.43 32.61
CA ASN A 1035 -24.26 9.42 33.58
C ASN A 1035 -23.14 10.46 33.76
N GLN A 1036 -23.50 11.70 34.06
CA GLN A 1036 -22.53 12.79 34.12
C GLN A 1036 -21.60 12.72 35.36
N GLN A 1037 -22.03 12.02 36.42
CA GLN A 1037 -21.27 11.90 37.68
C GLN A 1037 -20.25 10.75 37.66
N ASP A 1038 -20.62 9.57 37.14
CA ASP A 1038 -19.80 8.35 37.15
C ASP A 1038 -19.18 8.03 35.78
N GLY A 1039 -19.58 8.74 34.71
CA GLY A 1039 -19.10 8.55 33.35
C GLY A 1039 -19.77 7.38 32.61
N ALA A 1040 -19.19 6.99 31.48
CA ALA A 1040 -19.58 5.82 30.71
C ALA A 1040 -18.59 4.67 30.92
N VAL A 1041 -19.10 3.51 31.29
CA VAL A 1041 -18.29 2.30 31.46
C VAL A 1041 -18.17 1.60 30.11
N ILE A 1042 -16.95 1.55 29.57
CA ILE A 1042 -16.63 0.87 28.32
C ILE A 1042 -15.81 -0.38 28.64
N LYS A 1043 -16.31 -1.54 28.19
CA LYS A 1043 -15.65 -2.83 28.39
C LYS A 1043 -14.87 -3.20 27.14
N PHE A 1044 -13.62 -3.58 27.32
CA PHE A 1044 -12.74 -4.04 26.25
C PHE A 1044 -12.40 -5.51 26.43
N ASN A 1045 -12.43 -6.25 25.32
CA ASN A 1045 -11.70 -7.49 25.15
C ASN A 1045 -10.23 -7.23 24.79
N PRO A 1046 -9.34 -8.22 24.92
CA PRO A 1046 -7.97 -8.14 24.44
C PRO A 1046 -7.87 -7.54 23.03
N PHE A 1047 -7.02 -6.53 22.85
CA PHE A 1047 -6.79 -5.86 21.55
C PHE A 1047 -8.04 -5.31 20.87
N GLN A 1048 -9.11 -5.04 21.62
CA GLN A 1048 -10.35 -4.56 21.02
C GLN A 1048 -10.22 -3.10 20.61
N VAL A 1049 -10.58 -2.79 19.35
CA VAL A 1049 -10.80 -1.42 18.88
C VAL A 1049 -12.29 -1.10 18.99
N ILE A 1050 -12.63 -0.02 19.70
CA ILE A 1050 -14.00 0.48 19.88
C ILE A 1050 -14.10 1.87 19.30
N THR A 1051 -15.16 2.11 18.52
CA THR A 1051 -15.51 3.45 18.02
C THR A 1051 -16.81 3.90 18.70
N LEU A 1052 -16.79 5.12 19.22
CA LEU A 1052 -17.92 5.74 19.92
C LEU A 1052 -18.34 7.01 19.17
N LYS A 1053 -19.65 7.21 18.99
CA LYS A 1053 -20.23 8.45 18.48
C LYS A 1053 -20.99 9.17 19.59
N MET A 1054 -20.63 10.43 19.81
CA MET A 1054 -21.07 11.26 20.93
C MET A 1054 -21.83 12.48 20.44
N ASN A 1055 -22.94 12.79 21.08
CA ASN A 1055 -23.72 14.01 20.83
C ASN A 1055 -23.66 14.90 22.08
N PHE A 1056 -23.51 16.20 21.90
CA PHE A 1056 -23.40 17.20 22.98
C PHE A 1056 -24.64 18.10 23.03
N ARG A 1057 -24.95 18.63 24.23
CA ARG A 1057 -26.15 19.45 24.50
C ARG A 1057 -25.96 20.93 24.24
#